data_AF-A0A108UAC2-F1
#
_entry.id   AF-A0A108UAC2-F1
#
_cell.length_a   1.000
_cell.length_b   1.000
_cell.length_c   1.000
_cell.angle_alpha   90.00
_cell.angle_beta   90.00
_cell.angle_gamma   90.00
#
_symmetry.space_group_name_H-M   'P 1'
#
loop_
_entity.id
_entity.type
_entity.pdbx_description
1 polymer ?
#
loop_
_entity_poly.entity_id
_entity_poly.type
_entity_poly.pdbx_seq_one_letter_code
_entity_poly.pdbx_strand_id
1 'polypeptide(L)'
;MTHAQFPIDALLPRIRDSLAAHPRLVLEAPPGAGKTTQVPPALLDAPWLQGRKIIVLEPRRVAARAAANFMARQRGESAGESIGYRIRFENKVSAATRIEVVTEGILTRMIQDDPTLEGVGALLFDEFHERHLAADLGLALALDVQASLREDLRIVVMSATLDGERLAQFLDAPRLSSAGRSYPVNVSHFPARREEKLEHQLKRAVEHALAQHPGDLLVFLPGQREIARADAALAGSEALRGIDVLSLHGELPVEQQSRVLQPDPDGRRRVVLATNVAESSVTLPGVRVVIDSGLAREPRYDPNSGFARLDVVAIAQASADQRAGRAGRVAEGWAYRLWPESQRLEPQRRPEIAQVELAGLMLELAAWGDAGLRFVDAPPSGALGAARELLLRLGALEGSEQTAPTITAFGKRMLALGTHPRLAAMLLAPSDPREKALACDLAALIEARDPLRSGGDALAARWQALAAFRAGRAPADASRSALATLDQAAKQWRRRLRVDLAPPSSVPAHALGDLLLHAFPDRIAHQHPSDPYRYQLANGRSAKLFDDSAVYGEPWLVISELRDDPRDARILRAAPLDETRLQREFPRRFVSEDRVIWDAGARAIAAVRERRYDRIVLDSRPLAKPDPARYADALVDAVRQLGLDALPWTEGLRQWRARVRCLREWMPELATGEHALPDLSDEGLLATLDEWLKPVLRGKTRLDALDEAAFGDALRSLADWSWRQKLETLVPTRIAVPSGQERAIHYRFEAEHHDPHVGADPPVLAVKLQELFGLAETPRIADGRVPLTLHLLSPAGRPLQVTQDLRGFWERGYLEVRKEMKGRYPRHPWPDDPWTATATHRAKPRGT
;
A
#
# COMPACT_ATOMS: atom_id res chain seq x y z
N MET A 1 -18.20 36.14 -30.03
CA MET A 1 -17.32 34.96 -30.10
C MET A 1 -18.22 33.75 -29.97
N THR A 2 -18.13 32.77 -30.88
CA THR A 2 -18.91 31.53 -30.79
C THR A 2 -18.51 30.78 -29.51
N HIS A 3 -19.46 30.55 -28.60
CA HIS A 3 -19.24 29.71 -27.43
C HIS A 3 -18.83 28.31 -27.91
N ALA A 4 -17.63 27.86 -27.55
CA ALA A 4 -17.20 26.49 -27.83
C ALA A 4 -18.11 25.54 -27.05
N GLN A 5 -18.88 24.71 -27.77
CA GLN A 5 -19.81 23.77 -27.15
C GLN A 5 -19.06 22.55 -26.61
N PHE A 6 -19.14 22.32 -25.30
CA PHE A 6 -18.55 21.17 -24.61
C PHE A 6 -19.55 20.02 -24.52
N PRO A 7 -19.08 18.75 -24.50
CA PRO A 7 -19.95 17.59 -24.29
C PRO A 7 -20.82 17.70 -23.03
N ILE A 8 -20.28 18.30 -21.96
CA ILE A 8 -20.99 18.41 -20.70
C ILE A 8 -22.10 19.46 -20.68
N ASP A 9 -22.15 20.37 -21.65
CA ASP A 9 -23.12 21.48 -21.69
C ASP A 9 -24.56 20.99 -21.64
N ALA A 10 -24.86 19.89 -22.34
CA ALA A 10 -26.19 19.28 -22.35
C ALA A 10 -26.59 18.66 -20.99
N LEU A 11 -25.61 18.37 -20.14
CA LEU A 11 -25.81 17.76 -18.82
C LEU A 11 -25.91 18.80 -17.69
N LEU A 12 -25.46 20.05 -17.92
CA LEU A 12 -25.46 21.11 -16.91
C LEU A 12 -26.83 21.38 -16.26
N PRO A 13 -27.98 21.40 -16.99
CA PRO A 13 -29.27 21.55 -16.35
C PRO A 13 -29.57 20.42 -15.36
N ARG A 14 -29.32 19.16 -15.75
CA ARG A 14 -29.52 17.99 -14.89
C ARG A 14 -28.60 17.99 -13.67
N ILE A 15 -27.37 18.49 -13.82
CA ILE A 15 -26.43 18.66 -12.70
C ILE A 15 -27.00 19.66 -11.68
N ARG A 16 -27.52 20.80 -12.15
CA ARG A 16 -28.15 21.81 -11.28
C ARG A 16 -29.38 21.26 -10.57
N ASP A 17 -30.26 20.57 -11.29
CA ASP A 17 -31.47 19.98 -10.73
C ASP A 17 -31.13 18.90 -9.69
N SER A 18 -30.14 18.05 -9.99
CA SER A 18 -29.67 17.01 -9.06
C SER A 18 -29.10 17.61 -7.77
N LEU A 19 -28.33 18.71 -7.83
CA LEU A 19 -27.76 19.35 -6.65
C LEU A 19 -28.75 20.22 -5.87
N ALA A 20 -29.83 20.66 -6.53
CA ALA A 20 -30.96 21.27 -5.84
C ALA A 20 -31.76 20.23 -5.04
N ALA A 21 -31.91 19.02 -5.58
CA ALA A 21 -32.65 17.93 -4.95
C ALA A 21 -31.82 17.11 -3.94
N HIS A 22 -30.51 16.99 -4.16
CA HIS A 22 -29.64 16.09 -3.42
C HIS A 22 -28.30 16.76 -3.05
N PRO A 23 -27.81 16.64 -1.79
CA PRO A 23 -26.61 17.35 -1.34
C PRO A 23 -25.30 16.85 -1.97
N ARG A 24 -25.34 15.69 -2.62
CA ARG A 24 -24.18 14.99 -3.19
C ARG A 24 -24.42 14.61 -4.64
N LEU A 25 -23.37 14.57 -5.45
CA LEU A 25 -23.42 14.13 -6.84
C LEU A 25 -22.11 13.42 -7.23
N VAL A 26 -22.23 12.29 -7.93
CA VAL A 26 -21.12 11.68 -8.67
C VAL A 26 -21.27 12.01 -10.15
N LEU A 27 -20.25 12.66 -10.72
CA LEU A 27 -20.21 13.05 -12.11
C LEU A 27 -19.09 12.30 -12.84
N GLU A 28 -19.48 11.45 -13.77
CA GLU A 28 -18.55 10.78 -14.66
C GLU A 28 -18.45 11.52 -15.98
N ALA A 29 -17.24 11.95 -16.33
CA ALA A 29 -16.99 12.52 -17.64
C ALA A 29 -15.51 12.33 -18.01
N PRO A 30 -15.21 11.88 -19.25
CA PRO A 30 -13.83 11.73 -19.68
C PRO A 30 -13.12 13.09 -19.71
N PRO A 31 -11.79 13.12 -19.58
CA PRO A 31 -11.04 14.37 -19.65
C PRO A 31 -11.30 15.10 -20.98
N GLY A 32 -11.40 16.43 -20.92
CA GLY A 32 -11.76 17.24 -22.09
C GLY A 32 -13.27 17.40 -22.34
N ALA A 33 -14.14 16.67 -21.61
CA ALA A 33 -15.59 16.86 -21.69
C ALA A 33 -16.07 18.21 -21.12
N GLY A 34 -15.22 18.91 -20.36
CA GLY A 34 -15.53 20.21 -19.75
C GLY A 34 -15.92 20.15 -18.28
N LYS A 35 -15.75 19.02 -17.57
CA LYS A 35 -16.16 18.87 -16.16
C LYS A 35 -15.57 19.94 -15.23
N THR A 36 -14.25 20.14 -15.27
CA THR A 36 -13.54 21.11 -14.42
C THR A 36 -13.89 22.56 -14.78
N THR A 37 -14.14 22.83 -16.06
CA THR A 37 -14.19 24.21 -16.58
C THR A 37 -15.60 24.74 -16.79
N GLN A 38 -16.60 23.86 -16.93
CA GLN A 38 -17.99 24.26 -17.19
C GLN A 38 -18.90 24.02 -15.98
N VAL A 39 -18.64 22.99 -15.15
CA VAL A 39 -19.50 22.68 -14.00
C VAL A 39 -19.44 23.76 -12.93
N PRO A 40 -18.27 24.22 -12.42
CA PRO A 40 -18.26 25.24 -11.37
C PRO A 40 -18.94 26.55 -11.80
N PRO A 41 -18.68 27.13 -12.99
CA PRO A 41 -19.39 28.32 -13.45
C PRO A 41 -20.92 28.14 -13.56
N ALA A 42 -21.39 26.97 -14.00
CA ALA A 42 -22.82 26.69 -14.14
C ALA A 42 -23.57 26.65 -12.79
N LEU A 43 -22.87 26.52 -11.68
CA LEU A 43 -23.43 26.47 -10.33
C LEU A 43 -23.46 27.83 -9.63
N LEU A 44 -22.82 28.88 -10.18
CA LEU A 44 -22.71 30.20 -9.54
C LEU A 44 -24.08 30.85 -9.24
N ASP A 45 -25.06 30.62 -10.10
CA ASP A 45 -26.41 31.18 -9.98
C ASP A 45 -27.39 30.21 -9.31
N ALA A 46 -26.90 29.11 -8.72
CA ALA A 46 -27.75 28.14 -8.05
C ALA A 46 -28.37 28.76 -6.78
N PRO A 47 -29.70 28.68 -6.57
CA PRO A 47 -30.35 29.31 -5.42
C PRO A 47 -29.81 28.87 -4.05
N TRP A 48 -29.40 27.60 -3.93
CA TRP A 48 -28.81 27.06 -2.69
C TRP A 48 -27.41 27.61 -2.40
N LEU A 49 -26.70 28.13 -3.40
CA LEU A 49 -25.35 28.65 -3.22
C LEU A 49 -25.37 30.00 -2.49
N GLN A 50 -26.42 30.82 -2.67
CA GLN A 50 -26.60 32.11 -1.99
C GLN A 50 -25.36 33.03 -2.12
N GLY A 51 -24.67 33.00 -3.26
CA GLY A 51 -23.47 33.80 -3.51
C GLY A 51 -22.21 33.35 -2.74
N ARG A 52 -22.25 32.21 -2.03
CA ARG A 52 -21.10 31.58 -1.37
C ARG A 52 -20.10 31.01 -2.38
N LYS A 53 -18.91 30.68 -1.91
CA LYS A 53 -17.83 30.15 -2.74
C LYS A 53 -18.05 28.68 -3.12
N ILE A 54 -17.52 28.33 -4.29
CA ILE A 54 -17.31 26.96 -4.76
C ILE A 54 -15.81 26.70 -4.72
N ILE A 55 -15.41 25.66 -4.00
CA ILE A 55 -14.01 25.21 -3.97
C ILE A 55 -13.88 24.02 -4.92
N VAL A 56 -12.90 24.07 -5.82
CA VAL A 56 -12.59 22.99 -6.75
C VAL A 56 -11.23 22.42 -6.40
N LEU A 57 -11.19 21.19 -5.90
CA LEU A 57 -9.95 20.46 -5.69
C LEU A 57 -9.46 19.89 -7.01
N GLU A 58 -8.21 20.21 -7.35
CA GLU A 58 -7.49 19.63 -8.48
C GLU A 58 -6.12 19.11 -8.00
N PRO A 59 -5.82 17.79 -8.13
CA PRO A 59 -4.55 17.19 -7.68
C PRO A 59 -3.29 17.92 -8.17
N ARG A 60 -3.30 18.40 -9.41
CA ARG A 60 -2.06 18.89 -10.06
C ARG A 60 -2.01 20.41 -10.08
N ARG A 61 -0.94 20.98 -9.53
CA ARG A 61 -0.69 22.45 -9.51
C ARG A 61 -0.85 23.11 -10.89
N VAL A 62 -0.32 22.49 -11.94
CA VAL A 62 -0.38 23.03 -13.31
C VAL A 62 -1.80 23.00 -13.85
N ALA A 63 -2.55 21.92 -13.59
CA ALA A 63 -3.94 21.81 -13.99
C ALA A 63 -4.84 22.78 -13.21
N ALA A 64 -4.63 22.94 -11.90
CA ALA A 64 -5.36 23.91 -11.08
C ALA A 64 -5.20 25.34 -11.63
N ARG A 65 -3.96 25.75 -11.93
CA ARG A 65 -3.67 27.06 -12.56
C ARG A 65 -4.28 27.16 -13.96
N ALA A 66 -4.17 26.13 -14.78
CA ALA A 66 -4.71 26.13 -16.14
C ALA A 66 -6.24 26.24 -16.14
N ALA A 67 -6.93 25.48 -15.29
CA ALA A 67 -8.38 25.49 -15.15
C ALA A 67 -8.90 26.86 -14.69
N ALA A 68 -8.30 27.44 -13.65
CA ALA A 68 -8.69 28.77 -13.16
C ALA A 68 -8.50 29.86 -14.23
N ASN A 69 -7.35 29.88 -14.91
CA ASN A 69 -7.12 30.85 -15.99
C ASN A 69 -8.05 30.65 -17.19
N PHE A 70 -8.36 29.39 -17.52
CA PHE A 70 -9.28 29.08 -18.60
C PHE A 70 -10.70 29.58 -18.29
N MET A 71 -11.22 29.27 -17.10
CA MET A 71 -12.54 29.76 -16.66
C MET A 71 -12.59 31.29 -16.58
N ALA A 72 -11.54 31.94 -16.07
CA ALA A 72 -11.48 33.40 -15.99
C ALA A 72 -11.54 34.05 -17.39
N ARG A 73 -10.77 33.52 -18.35
CA ARG A 73 -10.77 33.99 -19.74
C ARG A 73 -12.13 33.83 -20.42
N GLN A 74 -12.87 32.77 -20.12
CA GLN A 74 -14.23 32.59 -20.66
C GLN A 74 -15.20 33.70 -20.22
N ARG A 75 -14.91 34.38 -19.10
CA ARG A 75 -15.67 35.54 -18.61
C ARG A 75 -15.07 36.89 -19.02
N GLY A 76 -13.96 36.89 -19.76
CA GLY A 76 -13.22 38.12 -20.08
C GLY A 76 -12.44 38.70 -18.89
N GLU A 77 -12.19 37.90 -17.85
CA GLU A 77 -11.50 38.31 -16.62
C GLU A 77 -10.10 37.68 -16.51
N SER A 78 -9.29 38.19 -15.58
CA SER A 78 -8.04 37.56 -15.16
C SER A 78 -8.23 36.68 -13.91
N ALA A 79 -7.42 35.64 -13.76
CA ALA A 79 -7.43 34.84 -12.53
C ALA A 79 -7.03 35.71 -11.31
N GLY A 80 -7.85 35.65 -10.25
CA GLY A 80 -7.77 36.51 -9.07
C GLY A 80 -9.00 37.40 -8.88
N GLU A 81 -9.82 37.57 -9.92
CA GLU A 81 -11.11 38.27 -9.87
C GLU A 81 -12.22 37.34 -9.36
N SER A 82 -13.28 37.08 -10.13
CA SER A 82 -14.36 36.17 -9.71
C SER A 82 -13.92 34.69 -9.66
N ILE A 83 -12.86 34.34 -10.37
CA ILE A 83 -12.26 33.00 -10.41
C ILE A 83 -10.79 33.11 -10.02
N GLY A 84 -10.36 32.30 -9.07
CA GLY A 84 -9.01 32.31 -8.53
C GLY A 84 -8.46 30.92 -8.30
N TYR A 85 -7.21 30.85 -7.85
CA TYR A 85 -6.60 29.61 -7.39
C TYR A 85 -5.65 29.82 -6.22
N ARG A 86 -5.50 28.76 -5.41
CA ARG A 86 -4.54 28.70 -4.32
C ARG A 86 -3.75 27.40 -4.41
N ILE A 87 -2.46 27.52 -4.70
CA ILE A 87 -1.53 26.39 -4.79
C ILE A 87 -0.30 26.66 -3.92
N ARG A 88 0.54 25.65 -3.69
CA ARG A 88 1.77 25.83 -2.92
C ARG A 88 2.64 26.93 -3.55
N PHE A 89 2.96 27.94 -2.73
CA PHE A 89 3.74 29.15 -3.05
C PHE A 89 3.09 30.20 -3.97
N GLU A 90 1.83 30.03 -4.38
CA GLU A 90 1.13 31.01 -5.23
C GLU A 90 -0.34 31.11 -4.83
N ASN A 91 -0.82 32.34 -4.63
CA ASN A 91 -2.20 32.62 -4.28
C ASN A 91 -2.72 33.77 -5.15
N LYS A 92 -3.76 33.49 -5.95
CA LYS A 92 -4.46 34.47 -6.78
C LYS A 92 -5.95 34.42 -6.48
N VAL A 93 -6.33 35.03 -5.36
CA VAL A 93 -7.71 35.15 -4.90
C VAL A 93 -7.94 36.55 -4.34
N SER A 94 -9.19 37.02 -4.38
CA SER A 94 -9.62 38.31 -3.83
C SER A 94 -10.98 38.15 -3.13
N ALA A 95 -11.50 39.25 -2.55
CA ALA A 95 -12.85 39.27 -1.99
C ALA A 95 -13.94 39.05 -3.05
N ALA A 96 -13.65 39.32 -4.33
CA ALA A 96 -14.56 39.08 -5.45
C ALA A 96 -14.61 37.60 -5.85
N THR A 97 -13.62 36.79 -5.46
CA THR A 97 -13.53 35.39 -5.88
C THR A 97 -14.71 34.56 -5.37
N ARG A 98 -15.34 33.82 -6.28
CA ARG A 98 -16.46 32.90 -6.03
C ARG A 98 -16.11 31.46 -6.40
N ILE A 99 -15.25 31.23 -7.38
CA ILE A 99 -14.68 29.90 -7.65
C ILE A 99 -13.20 29.94 -7.28
N GLU A 100 -12.80 29.06 -6.36
CA GLU A 100 -11.41 28.94 -5.93
C GLU A 100 -10.90 27.53 -6.23
N VAL A 101 -9.97 27.42 -7.18
CA VAL A 101 -9.32 26.14 -7.52
C VAL A 101 -8.13 25.91 -6.60
N VAL A 102 -8.13 24.82 -5.85
CA VAL A 102 -7.13 24.51 -4.83
C VAL A 102 -6.50 23.15 -5.08
N THR A 103 -5.28 22.95 -4.59
CA THR A 103 -4.66 21.61 -4.54
C THR A 103 -5.08 20.86 -3.28
N GLU A 104 -4.95 19.54 -3.29
CA GLU A 104 -5.41 18.63 -2.22
C GLU A 104 -5.00 19.06 -0.82
N GLY A 105 -3.69 19.27 -0.58
CA GLY A 105 -3.20 19.68 0.74
C GLY A 105 -3.67 21.07 1.20
N ILE A 106 -4.11 21.93 0.27
CA ILE A 106 -4.72 23.23 0.62
C ILE A 106 -6.16 23.02 1.06
N LEU A 107 -6.93 22.16 0.39
CA LEU A 107 -8.30 21.84 0.83
C LEU A 107 -8.29 21.20 2.21
N THR A 108 -7.46 20.18 2.44
CA THR A 108 -7.34 19.52 3.75
C THR A 108 -7.08 20.55 4.84
N ARG A 109 -6.14 21.47 4.60
CA ARG A 109 -5.82 22.57 5.52
C ARG A 109 -7.02 23.48 5.79
N MET A 110 -7.75 23.86 4.74
CA MET A 110 -8.92 24.73 4.86
C MET A 110 -10.01 24.11 5.75
N ILE A 111 -10.29 22.81 5.57
CA ILE A 111 -11.31 22.09 6.36
C ILE A 111 -10.84 21.90 7.80
N GLN A 112 -9.56 21.54 8.01
CA GLN A 112 -8.98 21.36 9.35
C GLN A 112 -8.93 22.67 10.16
N ASP A 113 -8.54 23.78 9.52
CA ASP A 113 -8.41 25.08 10.19
C ASP A 113 -9.80 25.72 10.46
N ASP A 114 -10.79 25.47 9.59
CA ASP A 114 -12.18 25.91 9.76
C ASP A 114 -13.20 24.81 9.34
N PRO A 115 -13.63 23.94 10.28
CA PRO A 115 -14.65 22.93 10.04
C PRO A 115 -16.02 23.49 9.67
N THR A 116 -16.30 24.77 9.97
CA THR A 116 -17.58 25.38 9.62
C THR A 116 -17.65 25.72 8.13
N LEU A 117 -16.50 25.85 7.46
CA LEU A 117 -16.35 26.27 6.07
C LEU A 117 -17.22 27.49 5.77
N GLU A 118 -17.12 28.51 6.63
CA GLU A 118 -17.94 29.71 6.53
C GLU A 118 -17.78 30.37 5.15
N GLY A 119 -18.90 30.72 4.53
CA GLY A 119 -18.90 31.32 3.18
C GLY A 119 -18.60 30.35 2.03
N VAL A 120 -18.43 29.04 2.27
CA VAL A 120 -18.37 28.00 1.23
C VAL A 120 -19.71 27.28 1.13
N GLY A 121 -20.20 27.12 -0.11
CA GLY A 121 -21.46 26.41 -0.39
C GLY A 121 -21.26 25.08 -1.12
N ALA A 122 -20.12 24.88 -1.81
CA ALA A 122 -19.85 23.61 -2.48
C ALA A 122 -18.36 23.25 -2.52
N LEU A 123 -18.08 21.95 -2.45
CA LEU A 123 -16.78 21.32 -2.67
C LEU A 123 -16.87 20.37 -3.87
N LEU A 124 -16.02 20.61 -4.87
CA LEU A 124 -15.91 19.80 -6.09
C LEU A 124 -14.56 19.08 -6.08
N PHE A 125 -14.56 17.76 -6.03
CA PHE A 125 -13.37 16.92 -6.10
C PHE A 125 -13.14 16.49 -7.55
N ASP A 126 -12.18 17.11 -8.23
CA ASP A 126 -11.84 16.75 -9.61
C ASP A 126 -10.81 15.61 -9.66
N GLU A 127 -10.81 14.90 -10.79
CA GLU A 127 -9.89 13.79 -11.08
C GLU A 127 -9.82 12.75 -9.93
N PHE A 128 -10.93 12.49 -9.23
CA PHE A 128 -10.96 11.65 -8.02
C PHE A 128 -10.52 10.19 -8.27
N HIS A 129 -10.52 9.74 -9.52
CA HIS A 129 -9.99 8.44 -9.93
C HIS A 129 -8.47 8.29 -9.74
N GLU A 130 -7.72 9.37 -9.52
CA GLU A 130 -6.30 9.27 -9.17
C GLU A 130 -6.11 8.65 -7.77
N ARG A 131 -7.14 8.70 -6.91
CA ARG A 131 -7.20 8.09 -5.57
C ARG A 131 -5.98 8.42 -4.70
N HIS A 132 -5.58 9.69 -4.72
CA HIS A 132 -4.55 10.21 -3.83
C HIS A 132 -5.04 10.28 -2.38
N LEU A 133 -4.11 10.08 -1.46
CA LEU A 133 -4.40 10.04 -0.02
C LEU A 133 -5.01 11.36 0.47
N ALA A 134 -4.50 12.50 0.00
CA ALA A 134 -4.98 13.81 0.42
C ALA A 134 -6.39 14.13 -0.11
N ALA A 135 -6.73 13.68 -1.32
CA ALA A 135 -8.10 13.80 -1.85
C ALA A 135 -9.08 12.91 -1.07
N ASP A 136 -8.70 11.66 -0.79
CA ASP A 136 -9.51 10.73 0.01
C ASP A 136 -9.75 11.29 1.43
N LEU A 137 -8.72 11.84 2.09
CA LEU A 137 -8.85 12.52 3.38
C LEU A 137 -9.74 13.77 3.28
N GLY A 138 -9.54 14.61 2.26
CA GLY A 138 -10.36 15.80 2.05
C GLY A 138 -11.84 15.46 1.87
N LEU A 139 -12.16 14.37 1.18
CA LEU A 139 -13.53 13.88 1.02
C LEU A 139 -14.08 13.36 2.35
N ALA A 140 -13.30 12.58 3.11
CA ALA A 140 -13.72 12.06 4.40
C ALA A 140 -14.04 13.19 5.40
N LEU A 141 -13.18 14.21 5.48
CA LEU A 141 -13.40 15.41 6.30
C LEU A 141 -14.65 16.19 5.84
N ALA A 142 -14.83 16.36 4.52
CA ALA A 142 -15.99 17.05 3.97
C ALA A 142 -17.31 16.33 4.30
N LEU A 143 -17.31 15.00 4.25
CA LEU A 143 -18.48 14.19 4.61
C LEU A 143 -18.82 14.29 6.08
N ASP A 144 -17.81 14.31 6.94
CA ASP A 144 -17.99 14.48 8.39
C ASP A 144 -18.55 15.87 8.73
N VAL A 145 -17.96 16.93 8.15
CA VAL A 145 -18.50 18.31 8.26
C VAL A 145 -19.93 18.40 7.77
N GLN A 146 -20.25 17.78 6.62
CA GLN A 146 -21.60 17.80 6.07
C GLN A 146 -22.61 17.07 6.97
N ALA A 147 -22.20 15.97 7.60
CA ALA A 147 -23.06 15.18 8.49
C ALA A 147 -23.26 15.84 9.88
N SER A 148 -22.28 16.59 10.37
CA SER A 148 -22.27 17.13 11.73
C SER A 148 -22.66 18.61 11.84
N LEU A 149 -22.28 19.44 10.85
CA LEU A 149 -22.36 20.91 10.93
C LEU A 149 -23.03 21.57 9.73
N ARG A 150 -22.85 21.02 8.52
CA ARG A 150 -23.19 21.70 7.26
C ARG A 150 -23.97 20.80 6.30
N GLU A 151 -25.18 20.37 6.70
CA GLU A 151 -26.09 19.60 5.83
C GLU A 151 -26.43 20.32 4.51
N ASP A 152 -26.28 21.65 4.49
CA ASP A 152 -26.46 22.50 3.32
C ASP A 152 -25.28 22.47 2.34
N LEU A 153 -24.08 22.04 2.76
CA LEU A 153 -22.91 21.97 1.91
C LEU A 153 -23.14 20.99 0.76
N ARG A 154 -22.74 21.37 -0.46
CA ARG A 154 -22.81 20.48 -1.63
C ARG A 154 -21.46 19.83 -1.92
N ILE A 155 -21.46 18.52 -2.16
CA ILE A 155 -20.26 17.74 -2.47
C ILE A 155 -20.42 17.09 -3.84
N VAL A 156 -19.51 17.39 -4.75
CA VAL A 156 -19.49 16.80 -6.09
C VAL A 156 -18.19 16.05 -6.27
N VAL A 157 -18.26 14.77 -6.63
CA VAL A 157 -17.08 13.97 -6.97
C VAL A 157 -17.08 13.75 -8.48
N MET A 158 -16.04 14.24 -9.15
CA MET A 158 -15.88 14.17 -10.59
C MET A 158 -14.80 13.15 -10.95
N SER A 159 -15.14 12.19 -11.81
CA SER A 159 -14.26 11.08 -12.21
C SER A 159 -14.26 10.87 -13.71
N ALA A 160 -13.14 10.36 -14.24
CA ALA A 160 -13.00 9.97 -15.64
C ALA A 160 -13.25 8.47 -15.89
N THR A 161 -13.30 7.65 -14.83
CA THR A 161 -13.42 6.19 -14.93
C THR A 161 -14.81 5.69 -14.55
N LEU A 162 -15.14 4.49 -15.05
CA LEU A 162 -16.44 3.81 -14.90
C LEU A 162 -16.76 3.29 -13.48
N ASP A 163 -15.90 3.54 -12.48
CA ASP A 163 -16.12 3.09 -11.09
C ASP A 163 -17.02 4.06 -10.28
N GLY A 164 -17.77 4.94 -10.95
CA GLY A 164 -18.66 5.86 -10.26
C GLY A 164 -19.88 5.19 -9.66
N GLU A 165 -20.18 3.92 -9.98
CA GLU A 165 -21.22 3.16 -9.27
C GLU A 165 -20.82 2.89 -7.82
N ARG A 166 -19.60 2.38 -7.58
CA ARG A 166 -19.07 2.18 -6.23
C ARG A 166 -19.01 3.49 -5.45
N LEU A 167 -18.56 4.58 -6.09
CA LEU A 167 -18.52 5.90 -5.46
C LEU A 167 -19.92 6.46 -5.17
N ALA A 168 -20.89 6.26 -6.07
CA ALA A 168 -22.27 6.71 -5.88
C ALA A 168 -22.96 5.96 -4.74
N GLN A 169 -22.76 4.64 -4.66
CA GLN A 169 -23.23 3.80 -3.55
C GLN A 169 -22.58 4.21 -2.24
N PHE A 170 -21.26 4.42 -2.22
CA PHE A 170 -20.56 4.92 -1.05
C PHE A 170 -21.17 6.25 -0.61
N LEU A 171 -21.19 7.26 -1.49
CA LEU A 171 -21.65 8.62 -1.16
C LEU A 171 -23.15 8.73 -0.87
N ASP A 172 -23.94 7.70 -1.18
CA ASP A 172 -25.39 7.80 -1.29
C ASP A 172 -25.76 9.01 -2.16
N ALA A 173 -25.40 8.95 -3.44
CA ALA A 173 -25.51 10.08 -4.35
C ALA A 173 -26.01 9.67 -5.74
N PRO A 174 -26.82 10.50 -6.41
CA PRO A 174 -27.09 10.35 -7.83
C PRO A 174 -25.79 10.29 -8.65
N ARG A 175 -25.81 9.48 -9.70
CA ARG A 175 -24.73 9.37 -10.69
C ARG A 175 -25.19 9.94 -12.02
N LEU A 176 -24.44 10.90 -12.55
CA LEU A 176 -24.64 11.43 -13.89
C LEU A 176 -23.39 11.15 -14.73
N SER A 177 -23.59 10.75 -15.99
CA SER A 177 -22.50 10.44 -16.91
C SER A 177 -22.64 11.25 -18.19
N SER A 178 -21.53 11.85 -18.63
CA SER A 178 -21.41 12.52 -19.93
C SER A 178 -20.62 11.63 -20.86
N ALA A 179 -21.23 11.19 -21.96
CA ALA A 179 -20.49 10.66 -23.08
C ALA A 179 -19.57 11.77 -23.62
N GLY A 180 -18.26 11.58 -23.56
CA GLY A 180 -17.32 12.54 -24.12
C GLY A 180 -17.42 12.64 -25.64
N ARG A 181 -16.75 13.64 -26.22
CA ARG A 181 -16.36 13.61 -27.63
C ARG A 181 -15.00 12.92 -27.73
N SER A 182 -15.01 11.61 -27.89
CA SER A 182 -13.80 10.83 -28.19
C SER A 182 -13.91 10.24 -29.59
N TYR A 183 -12.91 10.50 -30.42
CA TYR A 183 -12.75 9.81 -31.69
C TYR A 183 -12.22 8.39 -31.43
N PRO A 184 -12.51 7.43 -32.33
CA PRO A 184 -12.00 6.07 -32.20
C PRO A 184 -10.47 6.07 -32.14
N VAL A 185 -9.90 5.18 -31.31
CA VAL A 185 -8.46 4.92 -31.21
C VAL A 185 -8.21 3.47 -31.57
N ASN A 186 -7.39 3.24 -32.59
CA ASN A 186 -6.95 1.89 -32.95
C ASN A 186 -5.80 1.48 -32.02
N VAL A 187 -6.04 0.46 -31.19
CA VAL A 187 -5.07 -0.06 -30.23
C VAL A 187 -4.41 -1.31 -30.80
N SER A 188 -3.08 -1.33 -30.81
CA SER A 188 -2.30 -2.50 -31.22
C SER A 188 -1.11 -2.72 -30.29
N HIS A 189 -0.61 -3.95 -30.26
CA HIS A 189 0.55 -4.34 -29.46
C HIS A 189 1.79 -4.43 -30.37
N PHE A 190 2.81 -3.60 -30.11
CA PHE A 190 4.02 -3.55 -30.93
C PHE A 190 5.05 -4.56 -30.44
N PRO A 191 5.37 -5.62 -31.22
CA PRO A 191 6.12 -6.76 -30.72
C PRO A 191 7.57 -6.42 -30.41
N ALA A 192 8.05 -6.88 -29.25
CA ALA A 192 9.46 -6.89 -28.89
C ALA A 192 10.21 -7.99 -29.65
N ARG A 193 11.45 -7.73 -30.04
CA ARG A 193 12.37 -8.77 -30.52
C ARG A 193 12.98 -9.51 -29.32
N ARG A 194 13.47 -10.73 -29.56
CA ARG A 194 14.14 -11.52 -28.51
C ARG A 194 15.31 -10.72 -27.92
N GLU A 195 15.33 -10.61 -26.59
CA GLU A 195 16.37 -9.89 -25.83
C GLU A 195 16.51 -8.39 -26.18
N GLU A 196 15.48 -7.80 -26.79
CA GLU A 196 15.45 -6.37 -27.09
C GLU A 196 15.19 -5.55 -25.83
N LYS A 197 16.02 -4.53 -25.61
CA LYS A 197 15.79 -3.55 -24.53
C LYS A 197 14.63 -2.62 -24.89
N LEU A 198 13.89 -2.17 -23.88
CA LEU A 198 12.71 -1.30 -24.03
C LEU A 198 13.02 -0.05 -24.88
N GLU A 199 14.16 0.60 -24.69
CA GLU A 199 14.56 1.79 -25.44
C GLU A 199 14.70 1.54 -26.96
N HIS A 200 15.10 0.33 -27.36
CA HIS A 200 15.24 -0.04 -28.77
C HIS A 200 13.89 -0.40 -29.41
N GLN A 201 13.04 -1.14 -28.68
CA GLN A 201 11.67 -1.41 -29.10
C GLN A 201 10.89 -0.09 -29.26
N LEU A 202 11.04 0.82 -28.29
CA LEU A 202 10.44 2.15 -28.32
C LEU A 202 10.91 2.96 -29.52
N LYS A 203 12.22 3.00 -29.81
CA LYS A 203 12.74 3.67 -31.00
C LYS A 203 12.07 3.17 -32.28
N ARG A 204 12.01 1.84 -32.45
CA ARG A 204 11.32 1.21 -33.60
C ARG A 204 9.86 1.58 -33.68
N ALA A 205 9.15 1.59 -32.54
CA ALA A 205 7.74 1.96 -32.49
C ALA A 205 7.53 3.43 -32.87
N VAL A 206 8.40 4.34 -32.40
CA VAL A 206 8.37 5.78 -32.74
C VAL A 206 8.61 5.98 -34.23
N GLU A 207 9.67 5.38 -34.79
CA GLU A 207 9.99 5.49 -36.22
C GLU A 207 8.87 4.94 -37.10
N HIS A 208 8.28 3.80 -36.72
CA HIS A 208 7.12 3.23 -37.39
C HIS A 208 5.90 4.15 -37.33
N ALA A 209 5.55 4.64 -36.13
CA ALA A 209 4.42 5.54 -35.93
C ALA A 209 4.56 6.85 -36.70
N LEU A 210 5.77 7.42 -36.76
CA LEU A 210 6.05 8.64 -37.51
C LEU A 210 5.85 8.44 -39.01
N ALA A 211 6.23 7.27 -39.55
CA ALA A 211 6.08 6.95 -40.97
C ALA A 211 4.63 6.64 -41.37
N GLN A 212 3.83 6.05 -40.48
CA GLN A 212 2.48 5.55 -40.81
C GLN A 212 1.37 6.57 -40.55
N HIS A 213 1.50 7.36 -39.48
CA HIS A 213 0.39 8.16 -38.97
C HIS A 213 0.75 9.65 -38.96
N PRO A 214 -0.23 10.55 -39.11
CA PRO A 214 -0.05 11.99 -38.94
C PRO A 214 -0.14 12.41 -37.46
N GLY A 215 0.20 13.67 -37.16
CA GLY A 215 0.02 14.28 -35.83
C GLY A 215 1.11 13.92 -34.81
N ASP A 216 1.10 14.60 -33.67
CA ASP A 216 2.14 14.46 -32.65
C ASP A 216 2.07 13.10 -31.94
N LEU A 217 3.23 12.66 -31.45
CA LEU A 217 3.38 11.42 -30.68
C LEU A 217 3.48 11.75 -29.19
N LEU A 218 2.78 10.99 -28.36
CA LEU A 218 2.91 10.99 -26.91
C LEU A 218 3.44 9.63 -26.46
N VAL A 219 4.58 9.62 -25.77
CA VAL A 219 5.25 8.39 -25.33
C VAL A 219 5.23 8.31 -23.81
N PHE A 220 4.58 7.29 -23.24
CA PHE A 220 4.50 7.10 -21.79
C PHE A 220 5.64 6.25 -21.25
N LEU A 221 6.39 6.79 -20.29
CA LEU A 221 7.55 6.19 -19.64
C LEU A 221 7.47 6.32 -18.11
N PRO A 222 8.06 5.38 -17.35
CA PRO A 222 7.87 5.33 -15.90
C PRO A 222 8.59 6.46 -15.14
N GLY A 223 9.61 7.08 -15.73
CA GLY A 223 10.35 8.15 -15.05
C GLY A 223 11.40 8.85 -15.92
N GLN A 224 12.08 9.83 -15.32
CA GLN A 224 13.06 10.68 -16.00
C GLN A 224 14.26 9.92 -16.56
N ARG A 225 14.74 8.90 -15.83
CA ARG A 225 15.86 8.06 -16.30
C ARG A 225 15.49 7.35 -17.59
N GLU A 226 14.26 6.85 -17.67
CA GLU A 226 13.73 6.18 -18.84
C GLU A 226 13.45 7.18 -19.98
N ILE A 227 12.97 8.39 -19.68
CA ILE A 227 12.84 9.49 -20.64
C ILE A 227 14.21 9.84 -21.25
N ALA A 228 15.25 10.05 -20.43
CA ALA A 228 16.59 10.39 -20.91
C ALA A 228 17.21 9.27 -21.76
N ARG A 229 16.94 8.00 -21.42
CA ARG A 229 17.37 6.85 -22.23
C ARG A 229 16.64 6.78 -23.57
N ALA A 230 15.33 7.02 -23.57
CA ALA A 230 14.55 7.08 -24.79
C ALA A 230 15.01 8.23 -25.70
N ASP A 231 15.22 9.41 -25.14
CA ASP A 231 15.75 10.58 -25.85
C ASP A 231 17.12 10.27 -26.49
N ALA A 232 18.04 9.69 -25.72
CA ALA A 232 19.35 9.26 -26.23
C ALA A 232 19.25 8.17 -27.31
N ALA A 233 18.29 7.24 -27.22
CA ALA A 233 18.08 6.21 -28.23
C ALA A 233 17.46 6.77 -29.53
N LEU A 234 16.66 7.83 -29.41
CA LEU A 234 16.06 8.57 -30.52
C LEU A 234 17.06 9.52 -31.19
N ALA A 235 18.06 10.00 -30.45
CA ALA A 235 19.11 10.88 -30.98
C ALA A 235 19.79 10.29 -32.21
N GLY A 236 19.86 11.08 -33.29
CA GLY A 236 20.45 10.66 -34.56
C GLY A 236 19.57 9.78 -35.46
N SER A 237 18.30 9.56 -35.12
CA SER A 237 17.35 8.92 -36.06
C SER A 237 17.04 9.84 -37.23
N GLU A 238 17.22 9.33 -38.46
CA GLU A 238 16.86 10.03 -39.71
C GLU A 238 15.36 10.40 -39.73
N ALA A 239 14.51 9.55 -39.14
CA ALA A 239 13.06 9.73 -39.09
C ALA A 239 12.62 10.92 -38.22
N LEU A 240 13.50 11.43 -37.37
CA LEU A 240 13.25 12.56 -36.48
C LEU A 240 13.79 13.88 -37.02
N ARG A 241 14.35 13.91 -38.24
CA ARG A 241 14.81 15.17 -38.86
C ARG A 241 13.64 16.15 -38.97
N GLY A 242 13.78 17.33 -38.36
CA GLY A 242 12.75 18.37 -38.36
C GLY A 242 11.61 18.16 -37.36
N ILE A 243 11.71 17.14 -36.49
CA ILE A 243 10.74 16.84 -35.42
C ILE A 243 11.32 17.28 -34.08
N ASP A 244 10.51 17.97 -33.27
CA ASP A 244 10.94 18.41 -31.93
C ASP A 244 10.67 17.31 -30.89
N VAL A 245 11.71 16.90 -30.15
CA VAL A 245 11.59 15.90 -29.09
C VAL A 245 11.57 16.63 -27.74
N LEU A 246 10.45 16.50 -27.04
CA LEU A 246 10.16 17.23 -25.81
C LEU A 246 10.01 16.26 -24.65
N SER A 247 10.46 16.66 -23.46
CA SER A 247 10.23 15.91 -22.23
C SER A 247 9.10 16.54 -21.42
N LEU A 248 8.30 15.72 -20.74
CA LEU A 248 7.23 16.16 -19.85
C LEU A 248 7.17 15.31 -18.56
N HIS A 249 7.63 15.87 -17.44
CA HIS A 249 7.58 15.23 -16.13
C HIS A 249 7.39 16.25 -15.00
N GLY A 250 6.92 15.80 -13.83
CA GLY A 250 6.51 16.67 -12.72
C GLY A 250 7.58 17.63 -12.18
N GLU A 251 8.87 17.27 -12.28
CA GLU A 251 9.99 18.13 -11.85
C GLU A 251 10.38 19.23 -12.86
N LEU A 252 9.78 19.29 -14.05
CA LEU A 252 10.10 20.38 -15.00
C LEU A 252 9.61 21.73 -14.48
N PRO A 253 10.34 22.84 -14.73
CA PRO A 253 9.85 24.19 -14.50
C PRO A 253 8.48 24.42 -15.14
N VAL A 254 7.61 25.20 -14.49
CA VAL A 254 6.23 25.43 -14.93
C VAL A 254 6.18 26.03 -16.32
N GLU A 255 7.15 26.88 -16.66
CA GLU A 255 7.29 27.52 -17.97
C GLU A 255 7.57 26.48 -19.07
N GLN A 256 8.43 25.49 -18.78
CA GLN A 256 8.74 24.41 -19.71
C GLN A 256 7.55 23.47 -19.88
N GLN A 257 6.88 23.09 -18.78
CA GLN A 257 5.65 22.31 -18.87
C GLN A 257 4.62 23.03 -19.73
N SER A 258 4.42 24.34 -19.49
CA SER A 258 3.48 25.17 -20.24
C SER A 258 3.80 25.23 -21.74
N ARG A 259 5.09 25.27 -22.11
CA ARG A 259 5.51 25.23 -23.52
C ARG A 259 5.07 23.95 -24.22
N VAL A 260 5.19 22.79 -23.55
CA VAL A 260 4.77 21.50 -24.12
C VAL A 260 3.24 21.47 -24.36
N LEU A 261 2.47 22.24 -23.58
CA LEU A 261 1.00 22.27 -23.69
C LEU A 261 0.48 23.16 -24.81
N GLN A 262 1.33 24.02 -25.38
CA GLN A 262 0.95 24.89 -26.49
C GLN A 262 1.27 24.20 -27.81
N PRO A 263 0.52 24.48 -28.89
CA PRO A 263 0.92 24.05 -30.24
C PRO A 263 2.32 24.59 -30.58
N ASP A 264 3.05 23.88 -31.44
CA ASP A 264 4.31 24.44 -31.97
C ASP A 264 4.01 25.70 -32.81
N PRO A 265 4.71 26.83 -32.57
CA PRO A 265 4.46 28.07 -33.32
C PRO A 265 4.70 27.92 -34.83
N ASP A 266 5.65 27.06 -35.21
CA ASP A 266 6.03 26.80 -36.60
C ASP A 266 5.26 25.61 -37.19
N GLY A 267 4.32 25.02 -36.44
CA GLY A 267 3.55 23.86 -36.85
C GLY A 267 4.38 22.58 -37.00
N ARG A 268 5.58 22.52 -36.40
CA ARG A 268 6.42 21.32 -36.45
C ARG A 268 5.78 20.17 -35.68
N ARG A 269 5.99 18.96 -36.20
CA ARG A 269 5.58 17.73 -35.54
C ARG A 269 6.44 17.48 -34.31
N ARG A 270 5.85 16.90 -33.27
CA ARG A 270 6.50 16.70 -31.98
C ARG A 270 6.41 15.26 -31.49
N VAL A 271 7.43 14.85 -30.74
CA VAL A 271 7.44 13.62 -29.93
C VAL A 271 7.60 14.03 -28.47
N VAL A 272 6.55 13.83 -27.68
CA VAL A 272 6.53 14.18 -26.25
C VAL A 272 6.78 12.92 -25.43
N LEU A 273 7.94 12.85 -24.79
CA LEU A 273 8.33 11.81 -23.84
C LEU A 273 7.83 12.18 -22.43
N ALA A 274 6.83 11.47 -21.93
CA ALA A 274 6.10 11.87 -20.72
C ALA A 274 6.00 10.77 -19.66
N THR A 275 5.90 11.17 -18.39
CA THR A 275 5.40 10.30 -17.33
C THR A 275 3.86 10.35 -17.26
N ASN A 276 3.26 9.71 -16.25
CA ASN A 276 1.82 9.76 -15.98
C ASN A 276 1.28 11.20 -15.79
N VAL A 277 2.13 12.23 -15.73
CA VAL A 277 1.69 13.63 -15.78
C VAL A 277 0.88 13.98 -17.03
N ALA A 278 1.03 13.21 -18.12
CA ALA A 278 0.26 13.37 -19.35
C ALA A 278 -0.96 12.44 -19.44
N GLU A 279 -1.16 11.55 -18.47
CA GLU A 279 -2.27 10.59 -18.43
C GLU A 279 -3.59 11.37 -18.22
N SER A 280 -3.66 12.09 -17.11
CA SER A 280 -4.79 12.91 -16.67
C SER A 280 -4.48 14.42 -16.73
N SER A 281 -5.52 15.24 -16.60
CA SER A 281 -5.48 16.69 -16.29
C SER A 281 -4.81 17.69 -17.28
N VAL A 282 -4.03 17.22 -18.25
CA VAL A 282 -3.35 18.07 -19.25
C VAL A 282 -3.92 17.76 -20.64
N THR A 283 -4.03 18.71 -21.56
CA THR A 283 -4.33 18.42 -22.98
C THR A 283 -3.13 18.83 -23.82
N LEU A 284 -2.64 17.92 -24.67
CA LEU A 284 -1.57 18.18 -25.63
C LEU A 284 -2.23 18.34 -27.01
N PRO A 285 -2.31 19.57 -27.53
CA PRO A 285 -2.88 19.81 -28.85
C PRO A 285 -2.10 19.03 -29.91
N GLY A 286 -2.78 18.44 -30.90
CA GLY A 286 -2.13 17.79 -32.03
C GLY A 286 -1.70 16.33 -31.84
N VAL A 287 -1.77 15.78 -30.62
CA VAL A 287 -1.48 14.35 -30.39
C VAL A 287 -2.52 13.48 -31.09
N ARG A 288 -2.02 12.58 -31.93
CA ARG A 288 -2.81 11.54 -32.63
C ARG A 288 -2.26 10.14 -32.45
N VAL A 289 -1.03 10.00 -31.95
CA VAL A 289 -0.43 8.70 -31.70
C VAL A 289 0.09 8.62 -30.26
N VAL A 290 -0.21 7.50 -29.60
CA VAL A 290 0.31 7.17 -28.27
C VAL A 290 1.21 5.95 -28.38
N ILE A 291 2.35 5.97 -27.69
CA ILE A 291 3.22 4.80 -27.49
C ILE A 291 3.32 4.59 -25.99
N ASP A 292 2.87 3.44 -25.49
CA ASP A 292 2.79 3.18 -24.06
C ASP A 292 3.73 2.04 -23.66
N SER A 293 4.64 2.33 -22.73
CA SER A 293 5.51 1.30 -22.14
C SER A 293 4.76 0.33 -21.24
N GLY A 294 3.55 0.67 -20.79
CA GLY A 294 2.77 -0.14 -19.85
C GLY A 294 3.29 -0.08 -18.42
N LEU A 295 4.22 0.84 -18.14
CA LEU A 295 4.90 0.97 -16.86
C LEU A 295 4.64 2.34 -16.23
N ALA A 296 4.68 2.39 -14.90
CA ALA A 296 4.66 3.60 -14.09
C ALA A 296 5.56 3.42 -12.85
N ARG A 297 5.99 4.52 -12.25
CA ARG A 297 6.57 4.50 -10.90
C ARG A 297 5.47 4.76 -9.88
N GLU A 298 5.26 3.80 -8.98
CA GLU A 298 4.27 3.90 -7.90
C GLU A 298 4.95 3.74 -6.54
N PRO A 299 4.47 4.47 -5.51
CA PRO A 299 4.96 4.28 -4.15
C PRO A 299 4.52 2.93 -3.60
N ARG A 300 5.43 2.28 -2.87
CA ARG A 300 5.20 1.03 -2.13
C ARG A 300 5.70 1.20 -0.71
N TYR A 301 4.80 1.02 0.23
CA TYR A 301 5.08 1.00 1.66
C TYR A 301 4.93 -0.40 2.20
N ASP A 302 5.91 -0.82 2.99
CA ASP A 302 5.84 -2.04 3.77
C ASP A 302 5.74 -1.66 5.27
N PRO A 303 4.59 -1.93 5.92
CA PRO A 303 4.36 -1.60 7.32
C PRO A 303 5.29 -2.32 8.30
N ASN A 304 5.67 -3.57 8.01
CA ASN A 304 6.54 -4.37 8.88
C ASN A 304 7.95 -3.79 8.88
N SER A 305 8.37 -3.26 7.73
CA SER A 305 9.69 -2.73 7.56
C SER A 305 9.78 -1.21 7.83
N GLY A 306 8.66 -0.51 7.73
CA GLY A 306 8.56 0.94 7.86
C GLY A 306 9.15 1.69 6.67
N PHE A 307 9.33 1.02 5.51
CA PHE A 307 10.00 1.58 4.34
C PHE A 307 9.03 1.95 3.21
N ALA A 308 9.20 3.16 2.67
CA ALA A 308 8.56 3.59 1.44
C ALA A 308 9.60 3.58 0.30
N ARG A 309 9.24 3.03 -0.86
CA ARG A 309 10.06 3.03 -2.07
C ARG A 309 9.23 3.34 -3.30
N LEU A 310 9.88 3.73 -4.40
CA LEU A 310 9.24 3.90 -5.71
C LEU A 310 9.59 2.72 -6.61
N ASP A 311 8.63 1.84 -6.85
CA ASP A 311 8.80 0.68 -7.73
C ASP A 311 8.31 0.99 -9.13
N VAL A 312 8.99 0.45 -10.13
CA VAL A 312 8.46 0.41 -11.51
C VAL A 312 7.51 -0.78 -11.60
N VAL A 313 6.24 -0.51 -11.83
CA VAL A 313 5.17 -1.52 -11.88
C VAL A 313 4.41 -1.44 -13.19
N ALA A 314 3.74 -2.54 -13.56
CA ALA A 314 2.78 -2.53 -14.65
C ALA A 314 1.57 -1.68 -14.26
N ILE A 315 1.05 -0.91 -15.22
CA ILE A 315 -0.14 -0.08 -15.02
C ILE A 315 -1.42 -0.91 -14.98
N ALA A 316 -2.47 -0.34 -14.40
CA ALA A 316 -3.81 -0.90 -14.51
C ALA A 316 -4.40 -0.74 -15.93
N GLN A 317 -5.37 -1.59 -16.27
CA GLN A 317 -6.12 -1.54 -17.53
C GLN A 317 -6.77 -0.16 -17.73
N ALA A 318 -7.42 0.38 -16.70
CA ALA A 318 -8.02 1.71 -16.75
C ALA A 318 -7.00 2.81 -17.12
N SER A 319 -5.78 2.75 -16.58
CA SER A 319 -4.70 3.69 -16.94
C SER A 319 -4.25 3.49 -18.40
N ALA A 320 -4.11 2.23 -18.86
CA ALA A 320 -3.76 1.94 -20.25
C ALA A 320 -4.80 2.47 -21.25
N ASP A 321 -6.08 2.41 -20.89
CA ASP A 321 -7.18 2.91 -21.73
C ASP A 321 -7.24 4.43 -21.71
N GLN A 322 -7.00 5.08 -20.56
CA GLN A 322 -6.86 6.53 -20.48
C GLN A 322 -5.68 7.05 -21.31
N ARG A 323 -4.52 6.37 -21.24
CA ARG A 323 -3.34 6.69 -22.05
C ARG A 323 -3.63 6.55 -23.54
N ALA A 324 -4.27 5.47 -23.97
CA ALA A 324 -4.66 5.29 -25.36
C ALA A 324 -5.64 6.39 -25.81
N GLY A 325 -6.63 6.73 -24.97
CA GLY A 325 -7.62 7.78 -25.23
C GLY A 325 -7.02 9.17 -25.47
N ARG A 326 -5.76 9.40 -25.11
CA ARG A 326 -5.03 10.64 -25.44
C ARG A 326 -4.89 10.88 -26.93
N ALA A 327 -4.83 9.82 -27.74
CA ALA A 327 -4.74 9.89 -29.19
C ALA A 327 -6.08 10.31 -29.85
N GLY A 328 -7.22 10.06 -29.19
CA GLY A 328 -8.56 10.23 -29.74
C GLY A 328 -9.24 11.57 -29.39
N ARG A 329 -8.51 12.58 -28.91
CA ARG A 329 -9.11 13.84 -28.41
C ARG A 329 -9.51 14.82 -29.51
N VAL A 330 -8.75 14.88 -30.60
CA VAL A 330 -8.93 15.88 -31.66
C VAL A 330 -9.45 15.26 -32.95
N ALA A 331 -9.00 14.04 -33.26
CA ALA A 331 -9.37 13.26 -34.42
C ALA A 331 -9.13 11.77 -34.12
N GLU A 332 -9.45 10.89 -35.07
CA GLU A 332 -9.09 9.47 -35.00
C GLU A 332 -7.58 9.30 -34.73
N GLY A 333 -7.24 8.37 -33.85
CA GLY A 333 -5.87 8.18 -33.36
C GLY A 333 -5.45 6.73 -33.23
N TRP A 334 -4.20 6.53 -32.84
CA TRP A 334 -3.56 5.22 -32.73
C TRP A 334 -2.82 5.07 -31.40
N ALA A 335 -2.82 3.86 -30.84
CA ALA A 335 -2.06 3.53 -29.65
C ALA A 335 -1.25 2.24 -29.87
N TYR A 336 0.06 2.33 -29.63
CA TYR A 336 0.98 1.19 -29.63
C TYR A 336 1.36 0.83 -28.20
N ARG A 337 0.94 -0.34 -27.75
CA ARG A 337 1.29 -0.93 -26.45
C ARG A 337 2.58 -1.74 -26.60
N LEU A 338 3.60 -1.46 -25.78
CA LEU A 338 4.91 -2.12 -25.87
C LEU A 338 5.02 -3.44 -25.09
N TRP A 339 3.89 -4.04 -24.73
CA TRP A 339 3.79 -5.32 -24.03
C TRP A 339 2.94 -6.31 -24.84
N PRO A 340 3.03 -7.63 -24.63
CA PRO A 340 2.21 -8.60 -25.36
C PRO A 340 0.74 -8.55 -24.93
N GLU A 341 -0.19 -8.80 -25.87
CA GLU A 341 -1.63 -8.83 -25.61
C GLU A 341 -2.05 -9.87 -24.56
N SER A 342 -1.25 -10.93 -24.38
CA SER A 342 -1.48 -11.96 -23.36
C SER A 342 -1.20 -11.49 -21.92
N GLN A 343 -0.53 -10.36 -21.72
CA GLN A 343 -0.25 -9.84 -20.39
C GLN A 343 -1.53 -9.27 -19.76
N ARG A 344 -2.00 -9.94 -18.70
CA ARG A 344 -3.14 -9.49 -17.91
C ARG A 344 -2.71 -8.32 -17.01
N LEU A 345 -3.48 -7.23 -17.05
CA LEU A 345 -3.31 -6.07 -16.18
C LEU A 345 -4.42 -6.08 -15.11
N GLU A 346 -4.11 -5.52 -13.95
CA GLU A 346 -5.13 -5.24 -12.93
C GLU A 346 -6.20 -4.31 -13.50
N PRO A 347 -7.50 -4.50 -13.22
CA PRO A 347 -8.55 -3.66 -13.80
C PRO A 347 -8.43 -2.17 -13.44
N GLN A 348 -8.12 -1.88 -12.17
CA GLN A 348 -8.09 -0.53 -11.60
C GLN A 348 -6.79 -0.27 -10.84
N ARG A 349 -6.44 1.01 -10.69
CA ARG A 349 -5.32 1.44 -9.84
C ARG A 349 -5.67 1.19 -8.37
N ARG A 350 -4.69 0.70 -7.60
CA ARG A 350 -4.81 0.62 -6.14
C ARG A 350 -4.78 2.02 -5.52
N PRO A 351 -5.64 2.34 -4.55
CA PRO A 351 -5.65 3.67 -3.94
C PRO A 351 -4.37 3.93 -3.16
N GLU A 352 -3.93 5.18 -3.06
CA GLU A 352 -2.68 5.54 -2.39
C GLU A 352 -2.71 5.17 -0.91
N ILE A 353 -3.87 5.30 -0.24
CA ILE A 353 -4.08 4.94 1.17
C ILE A 353 -3.70 3.49 1.51
N ALA A 354 -3.72 2.58 0.53
CA ALA A 354 -3.35 1.18 0.70
C ALA A 354 -1.86 0.90 0.43
N GLN A 355 -1.09 1.91 -0.01
CA GLN A 355 0.24 1.72 -0.58
C GLN A 355 1.32 2.64 0.01
N VAL A 356 0.95 3.59 0.87
CA VAL A 356 1.88 4.56 1.45
C VAL A 356 1.95 4.49 2.97
N GLU A 357 2.97 5.13 3.53
CA GLU A 357 3.12 5.35 4.96
C GLU A 357 2.01 6.30 5.46
N LEU A 358 1.41 6.01 6.61
CA LEU A 358 0.20 6.69 7.08
C LEU A 358 0.40 7.62 8.30
N ALA A 359 1.63 7.94 8.73
CA ALA A 359 1.87 8.87 9.84
C ALA A 359 1.38 10.28 9.52
N GLY A 360 1.47 10.72 8.26
CA GLY A 360 0.83 11.97 7.84
C GLY A 360 -0.67 11.94 8.08
N LEU A 361 -1.35 10.89 7.59
CA LEU A 361 -2.79 10.69 7.78
C LEU A 361 -3.16 10.60 9.26
N MET A 362 -2.47 9.78 10.05
CA MET A 362 -2.73 9.60 11.48
C MET A 362 -2.59 10.92 12.26
N LEU A 363 -1.62 11.76 11.90
CA LEU A 363 -1.47 13.07 12.55
C LEU A 363 -2.63 14.02 12.20
N GLU A 364 -3.11 14.00 10.96
CA GLU A 364 -4.31 14.74 10.53
C GLU A 364 -5.58 14.25 11.24
N LEU A 365 -5.76 12.93 11.37
CA LEU A 365 -6.89 12.31 12.08
C LEU A 365 -6.89 12.68 13.58
N ALA A 366 -5.72 12.61 14.21
CA ALA A 366 -5.58 13.00 15.63
C ALA A 366 -5.82 14.50 15.87
N ALA A 367 -5.53 15.34 14.86
CA ALA A 367 -5.86 16.77 14.92
C ALA A 367 -7.34 17.05 14.75
N TRP A 368 -8.01 16.27 13.89
CA TRP A 368 -9.46 16.33 13.69
C TRP A 368 -10.23 15.90 14.95
N GLY A 369 -9.72 14.88 15.65
CA GLY A 369 -10.29 14.40 16.91
C GLY A 369 -11.34 13.30 16.76
N ASP A 370 -11.59 12.82 15.54
CA ASP A 370 -12.43 11.66 15.26
C ASP A 370 -11.67 10.60 14.45
N ALA A 371 -11.63 9.38 14.99
CA ALA A 371 -11.03 8.21 14.34
C ALA A 371 -12.02 7.47 13.42
N GLY A 372 -13.31 7.83 13.44
CA GLY A 372 -14.41 7.20 12.70
C GLY A 372 -14.67 7.76 11.30
N LEU A 373 -13.78 8.60 10.75
CA LEU A 373 -13.96 9.20 9.44
C LEU A 373 -14.24 8.16 8.35
N ARG A 374 -15.22 8.47 7.49
CA ARG A 374 -15.67 7.56 6.44
C ARG A 374 -14.82 7.69 5.19
N PHE A 375 -13.91 6.74 4.97
CA PHE A 375 -13.10 6.64 3.74
C PHE A 375 -13.75 5.72 2.70
N VAL A 376 -13.48 5.98 1.41
CA VAL A 376 -13.92 5.11 0.28
C VAL A 376 -13.28 3.72 0.38
N ASP A 377 -12.01 3.67 0.77
CA ASP A 377 -11.27 2.47 1.15
C ASP A 377 -10.72 2.70 2.55
N ALA A 378 -10.99 1.80 3.48
CA ALA A 378 -10.51 1.94 4.85
C ALA A 378 -8.97 1.90 4.89
N PRO A 379 -8.31 2.76 5.69
CA PRO A 379 -6.87 2.70 5.87
C PRO A 379 -6.45 1.34 6.47
N PRO A 380 -5.41 0.67 5.94
CA PRO A 380 -4.94 -0.61 6.48
C PRO A 380 -4.55 -0.51 7.96
N SER A 381 -5.09 -1.40 8.79
CA SER A 381 -4.90 -1.38 10.24
C SER A 381 -3.42 -1.51 10.65
N GLY A 382 -2.66 -2.38 9.98
CA GLY A 382 -1.22 -2.54 10.23
C GLY A 382 -0.41 -1.27 9.93
N ALA A 383 -0.70 -0.60 8.81
CA ALA A 383 -0.05 0.66 8.44
C ALA A 383 -0.41 1.80 9.39
N LEU A 384 -1.67 1.88 9.84
CA LEU A 384 -2.10 2.82 10.87
C LEU A 384 -1.46 2.54 12.24
N GLY A 385 -1.30 1.27 12.60
CA GLY A 385 -0.61 0.87 13.83
C GLY A 385 0.85 1.33 13.82
N ALA A 386 1.57 1.10 12.72
CA ALA A 386 2.94 1.57 12.54
C ALA A 386 3.05 3.10 12.56
N ALA A 387 2.12 3.80 11.90
CA ALA A 387 2.01 5.25 11.93
C ALA A 387 1.80 5.80 13.35
N ARG A 388 0.93 5.16 14.13
CA ARG A 388 0.69 5.51 15.54
C ARG A 388 1.94 5.32 16.38
N GLU A 389 2.61 4.17 16.26
CA GLU A 389 3.85 3.89 17.00
C GLU A 389 4.93 4.94 16.67
N LEU A 390 5.11 5.27 15.39
CA LEU A 390 6.04 6.30 14.97
C LEU A 390 5.71 7.66 15.60
N LEU A 391 4.45 8.10 15.51
CA LEU A 391 4.06 9.40 16.04
C LEU A 391 4.14 9.49 17.57
N LEU A 392 3.91 8.39 18.30
CA LEU A 392 4.18 8.29 19.73
C LEU A 392 5.69 8.42 20.01
N ARG A 393 6.54 7.73 19.23
CA ARG A 393 8.01 7.84 19.34
C ARG A 393 8.53 9.24 19.01
N LEU A 394 7.87 9.97 18.11
CA LEU A 394 8.17 11.37 17.78
C LEU A 394 7.62 12.35 18.82
N GLY A 395 6.82 11.91 19.79
CA GLY A 395 6.14 12.78 20.75
C GLY A 395 5.05 13.65 20.13
N ALA A 396 4.58 13.30 18.93
CA ALA A 396 3.49 13.99 18.23
C ALA A 396 2.12 13.61 18.79
N LEU A 397 2.01 12.39 19.32
CA LEU A 397 0.83 11.85 19.99
C LEU A 397 1.16 11.45 21.43
N GLU A 398 0.13 11.39 22.27
CA GLU A 398 0.18 10.81 23.61
C GLU A 398 -1.02 9.86 23.84
N GLY A 399 -0.86 8.90 24.75
CA GLY A 399 -1.89 7.91 25.10
C GLY A 399 -1.37 6.48 25.20
N SER A 400 -2.17 5.61 25.82
CA SER A 400 -1.91 4.15 25.93
C SER A 400 -2.48 3.40 24.72
N GLU A 401 -2.08 2.15 24.48
CA GLU A 401 -2.68 1.30 23.43
C GLU A 401 -4.21 1.17 23.56
N GLN A 402 -4.74 1.28 24.78
CA GLN A 402 -6.16 1.13 25.09
C GLN A 402 -6.98 2.41 24.88
N THR A 403 -6.34 3.55 24.61
CA THR A 403 -6.99 4.86 24.45
C THR A 403 -6.71 5.45 23.07
N ALA A 404 -7.70 6.16 22.51
CA ALA A 404 -7.51 6.92 21.29
C ALA A 404 -6.33 7.91 21.46
N PRO A 405 -5.36 7.93 20.55
CA PRO A 405 -4.19 8.80 20.69
C PRO A 405 -4.61 10.26 20.58
N THR A 406 -4.11 11.10 21.49
CA THR A 406 -4.38 12.54 21.49
C THR A 406 -3.18 13.28 20.89
N ILE A 407 -3.44 14.27 20.04
CA ILE A 407 -2.37 15.09 19.46
C ILE A 407 -1.75 16.02 20.52
N THR A 408 -0.42 16.02 20.61
CA THR A 408 0.30 16.89 21.55
C THR A 408 0.46 18.31 21.00
N ALA A 409 0.85 19.26 21.85
CA ALA A 409 1.23 20.61 21.39
C ALA A 409 2.41 20.56 20.39
N PHE A 410 3.32 19.59 20.53
CA PHE A 410 4.38 19.36 19.56
C PHE A 410 3.82 18.82 18.24
N GLY A 411 2.91 17.83 18.29
CA GLY A 411 2.20 17.30 17.14
C GLY A 411 1.45 18.38 16.35
N LYS A 412 0.77 19.32 17.01
CA LYS A 412 0.11 20.46 16.36
C LYS A 412 1.10 21.37 15.62
N ARG A 413 2.29 21.62 16.20
CA ARG A 413 3.35 22.38 15.51
C ARG A 413 3.93 21.61 14.33
N MET A 414 4.08 20.28 14.46
CA MET A 414 4.53 19.43 13.35
C MET A 414 3.54 19.49 12.19
N LEU A 415 2.25 19.36 12.48
CA LEU A 415 1.18 19.46 11.50
C LEU A 415 1.15 20.83 10.81
N ALA A 416 1.42 21.92 11.54
CA ALA A 416 1.55 23.26 10.98
C ALA A 416 2.67 23.41 9.93
N LEU A 417 3.71 22.58 10.01
CA LEU A 417 4.78 22.55 9.01
C LEU A 417 4.39 21.84 7.70
N GLY A 418 3.25 21.15 7.60
CA GLY A 418 2.76 20.58 6.33
C GLY A 418 3.83 19.82 5.55
N THR A 419 4.57 18.95 6.25
CA THR A 419 5.58 18.03 5.70
C THR A 419 5.49 16.72 6.46
N HIS A 420 6.25 15.72 6.02
CA HIS A 420 6.30 14.41 6.66
C HIS A 420 6.61 14.55 8.16
N PRO A 421 5.89 13.85 9.06
CA PRO A 421 6.06 13.98 10.51
C PRO A 421 7.52 13.86 10.99
N ARG A 422 8.29 12.92 10.42
CA ARG A 422 9.73 12.79 10.70
C ARG A 422 10.53 14.08 10.45
N LEU A 423 10.33 14.71 9.29
CA LEU A 423 11.04 15.95 8.96
C LEU A 423 10.55 17.10 9.84
N ALA A 424 9.24 17.17 10.11
CA ALA A 424 8.69 18.17 11.01
C ALA A 424 9.27 18.07 12.42
N ALA A 425 9.43 16.86 12.96
CA ALA A 425 10.05 16.62 14.26
C ALA A 425 11.51 17.11 14.29
N MET A 426 12.33 16.71 13.31
CA MET A 426 13.73 17.16 13.21
C MET A 426 13.86 18.67 13.02
N LEU A 427 13.00 19.30 12.23
CA LEU A 427 13.06 20.75 12.00
C LEU A 427 12.64 21.56 13.25
N LEU A 428 11.81 20.99 14.13
CA LEU A 428 11.30 21.66 15.33
C LEU A 428 12.06 21.32 16.61
N ALA A 429 12.85 20.25 16.63
CA ALA A 429 13.55 19.78 17.83
C ALA A 429 14.67 20.73 18.32
N PRO A 430 15.57 21.25 17.45
CA PRO A 430 16.67 22.08 17.91
C PRO A 430 16.18 23.44 18.41
N SER A 431 16.76 23.95 19.50
CA SER A 431 16.55 25.34 19.94
C SER A 431 17.57 26.30 19.33
N ASP A 432 18.81 25.84 19.11
CA ASP A 432 19.89 26.64 18.52
C ASP A 432 19.59 26.97 17.05
N PRO A 433 19.56 28.26 16.65
CA PRO A 433 19.42 28.67 15.26
C PRO A 433 20.41 28.04 14.28
N ARG A 434 21.64 27.70 14.71
CA ARG A 434 22.64 27.04 13.86
C ARG A 434 22.28 25.58 13.58
N GLU A 435 21.85 24.85 14.61
CA GLU A 435 21.32 23.49 14.47
C GLU A 435 20.04 23.49 13.63
N LYS A 436 19.14 24.46 13.79
CA LYS A 436 17.95 24.62 12.92
C LYS A 436 18.33 24.85 11.46
N ALA A 437 19.34 25.69 11.19
CA ALA A 437 19.82 25.92 9.83
C ALA A 437 20.40 24.64 9.22
N LEU A 438 21.10 23.83 10.02
CA LEU A 438 21.62 22.52 9.61
C LEU A 438 20.49 21.50 9.37
N ALA A 439 19.44 21.50 10.21
CA ALA A 439 18.26 20.68 10.01
C ALA A 439 17.53 21.01 8.70
N CYS A 440 17.53 22.29 8.28
CA CYS A 440 16.99 22.69 6.97
C CYS A 440 17.79 22.10 5.80
N ASP A 441 19.12 22.01 5.92
CA ASP A 441 19.96 21.34 4.93
C ASP A 441 19.66 19.83 4.89
N LEU A 442 19.54 19.19 6.06
CA LEU A 442 19.22 17.77 6.16
C LEU A 442 17.83 17.46 5.59
N ALA A 443 16.82 18.27 5.87
CA ALA A 443 15.49 18.10 5.29
C ALA A 443 15.55 18.16 3.76
N ALA A 444 16.27 19.14 3.20
CA ALA A 444 16.47 19.22 1.76
C ALA A 444 17.21 18.00 1.19
N LEU A 445 18.24 17.50 1.89
CA LEU A 445 19.01 16.32 1.47
C LEU A 445 18.20 15.01 1.52
N ILE A 446 17.27 14.90 2.47
CA ILE A 446 16.37 13.73 2.58
C ILE A 446 15.29 13.78 1.50
N GLU A 447 14.72 14.96 1.23
CA GLU A 447 13.65 15.13 0.23
C GLU A 447 14.16 15.05 -1.21
N ALA A 448 15.41 15.44 -1.47
CA ALA A 448 15.94 15.54 -2.82
C ALA A 448 16.66 14.26 -3.28
N ARG A 449 16.87 14.19 -4.60
CA ARG A 449 17.75 13.18 -5.20
C ARG A 449 19.18 13.35 -4.73
N ASP A 450 19.91 12.24 -4.79
CA ASP A 450 21.32 12.21 -4.47
C ASP A 450 22.13 13.20 -5.32
N PRO A 451 22.86 14.15 -4.72
CA PRO A 451 23.72 15.05 -5.48
C PRO A 451 25.02 14.37 -5.96
N LEU A 452 25.40 13.24 -5.39
CA LEU A 452 26.65 12.52 -5.72
C LEU A 452 26.39 11.46 -6.80
N ARG A 453 27.29 11.36 -7.78
CA ARG A 453 27.18 10.36 -8.86
C ARG A 453 27.62 8.97 -8.42
N SER A 454 28.63 8.90 -7.55
CA SER A 454 29.12 7.64 -6.99
C SER A 454 28.21 7.05 -5.90
N GLY A 455 27.35 7.87 -5.29
CA GLY A 455 26.47 7.45 -4.20
C GLY A 455 27.19 7.39 -2.85
N GLY A 456 27.13 6.23 -2.18
CA GLY A 456 27.71 5.98 -0.85
C GLY A 456 26.70 6.16 0.30
N ASP A 457 27.01 5.66 1.49
CA ASP A 457 26.07 5.61 2.62
C ASP A 457 26.20 6.78 3.60
N ALA A 458 27.34 7.47 3.65
CA ALA A 458 27.50 8.63 4.53
C ALA A 458 26.70 9.85 4.06
N LEU A 459 25.78 10.34 4.90
CA LEU A 459 25.12 11.64 4.69
C LEU A 459 26.10 12.82 4.77
N ALA A 460 27.17 12.67 5.55
CA ALA A 460 28.19 13.70 5.72
C ALA A 460 28.81 14.14 4.37
N ALA A 461 29.08 13.20 3.47
CA ALA A 461 29.65 13.50 2.16
C ALA A 461 28.73 14.41 1.31
N ARG A 462 27.41 14.17 1.37
CA ARG A 462 26.40 14.97 0.64
C ARG A 462 26.27 16.37 1.21
N TRP A 463 26.26 16.47 2.54
CA TRP A 463 26.23 17.76 3.22
C TRP A 463 27.52 18.57 2.94
N GLN A 464 28.69 17.92 2.99
CA GLN A 464 29.97 18.55 2.65
C GLN A 464 30.00 19.05 1.20
N ALA A 465 29.43 18.31 0.25
CA ALA A 465 29.30 18.77 -1.14
C ALA A 465 28.41 20.03 -1.26
N LEU A 466 27.31 20.11 -0.49
CA LEU A 466 26.46 21.29 -0.42
C LEU A 466 27.17 22.49 0.23
N ALA A 467 27.90 22.28 1.32
CA ALA A 467 28.70 23.31 1.98
C ALA A 467 29.81 23.83 1.05
N ALA A 468 30.53 22.94 0.36
CA ALA A 468 31.55 23.30 -0.62
C ALA A 468 30.96 24.13 -1.77
N PHE A 469 29.77 23.75 -2.27
CA PHE A 469 29.06 24.46 -3.34
C PHE A 469 28.77 25.91 -2.96
N ARG A 470 28.31 26.15 -1.74
CA ARG A 470 28.08 27.50 -1.20
C ARG A 470 29.38 28.30 -1.07
N ALA A 471 30.51 27.64 -0.85
CA ALA A 471 31.84 28.25 -0.85
C ALA A 471 32.45 28.42 -2.25
N GLY A 472 31.68 28.20 -3.33
CA GLY A 472 32.13 28.36 -4.71
C GLY A 472 32.92 27.18 -5.29
N ARG A 473 32.98 26.04 -4.56
CA ARG A 473 33.66 24.81 -5.00
C ARG A 473 32.61 23.73 -5.29
N ALA A 474 32.76 22.96 -6.35
CA ALA A 474 31.88 21.80 -6.56
C ALA A 474 32.76 20.55 -6.68
N PRO A 475 32.55 19.52 -5.83
CA PRO A 475 33.25 18.25 -6.00
C PRO A 475 33.01 17.70 -7.40
N ALA A 476 34.01 17.08 -8.01
CA ALA A 476 33.90 16.52 -9.36
C ALA A 476 32.79 15.46 -9.45
N ASP A 477 32.62 14.68 -8.39
CA ASP A 477 31.59 13.64 -8.27
C ASP A 477 30.17 14.21 -8.08
N ALA A 478 30.02 15.50 -7.76
CA ALA A 478 28.72 16.09 -7.49
C ALA A 478 28.11 16.81 -8.69
N SER A 479 26.78 16.74 -8.81
CA SER A 479 26.03 17.51 -9.80
C SER A 479 25.77 18.94 -9.31
N ARG A 480 26.33 19.94 -10.00
CA ARG A 480 26.12 21.36 -9.67
C ARG A 480 24.64 21.77 -9.70
N SER A 481 23.85 21.26 -10.64
CA SER A 481 22.42 21.57 -10.74
C SER A 481 21.62 20.95 -9.60
N ALA A 482 21.97 19.72 -9.18
CA ALA A 482 21.36 19.08 -8.02
C ALA A 482 21.67 19.86 -6.73
N LEU A 483 22.93 20.27 -6.55
CA LEU A 483 23.36 21.09 -5.39
C LEU A 483 22.69 22.46 -5.36
N ALA A 484 22.51 23.10 -6.52
CA ALA A 484 21.77 24.36 -6.60
C ALA A 484 20.30 24.20 -6.19
N THR A 485 19.65 23.11 -6.62
CA THR A 485 18.27 22.79 -6.25
C THR A 485 18.14 22.52 -4.76
N LEU A 486 19.07 21.74 -4.20
CA LEU A 486 19.19 21.47 -2.77
C LEU A 486 19.35 22.75 -1.95
N ASP A 487 20.23 23.66 -2.36
CA ASP A 487 20.43 24.93 -1.66
C ASP A 487 19.17 25.79 -1.67
N GLN A 488 18.44 25.82 -2.78
CA GLN A 488 17.15 26.53 -2.87
C GLN A 488 16.10 25.92 -1.94
N ALA A 489 15.98 24.58 -1.90
CA ALA A 489 15.07 23.90 -0.98
C ALA A 489 15.43 24.21 0.49
N ALA A 490 16.71 24.14 0.86
CA ALA A 490 17.17 24.50 2.21
C ALA A 490 16.91 25.97 2.56
N LYS A 491 17.03 26.90 1.60
CA LYS A 491 16.65 28.32 1.78
C LYS A 491 15.15 28.48 2.01
N GLN A 492 14.31 27.72 1.31
CA GLN A 492 12.85 27.75 1.51
C GLN A 492 12.48 27.27 2.92
N TRP A 493 13.13 26.20 3.40
CA TRP A 493 12.94 25.71 4.77
C TRP A 493 13.35 26.76 5.82
N ARG A 494 14.52 27.38 5.66
CA ARG A 494 14.97 28.46 6.55
C ARG A 494 14.00 29.64 6.59
N ARG A 495 13.50 30.08 5.42
CA ARG A 495 12.48 31.15 5.36
C ARG A 495 11.19 30.74 6.09
N ARG A 496 10.75 29.50 5.91
CA ARG A 496 9.53 28.99 6.57
C ARG A 496 9.66 28.93 8.08
N LEU A 497 10.85 28.56 8.58
CA LEU A 497 11.16 28.49 10.01
C LEU A 497 11.65 29.83 10.60
N ARG A 498 11.72 30.90 9.78
CA ARG A 498 12.25 32.22 10.16
C ARG A 498 13.66 32.14 10.75
N VAL A 499 14.53 31.37 10.08
CA VAL A 499 15.94 31.22 10.42
C VAL A 499 16.76 32.07 9.46
N ASP A 500 17.29 33.19 9.94
CA ASP A 500 18.09 34.12 9.13
C ASP A 500 19.57 33.70 9.02
N LEU A 501 20.01 32.77 9.87
CA LEU A 501 21.38 32.27 9.88
C LEU A 501 21.65 31.26 8.76
N ALA A 502 22.84 31.35 8.18
CA ALA A 502 23.38 30.30 7.34
C ALA A 502 23.85 29.11 8.18
N PRO A 503 23.73 27.87 7.67
CA PRO A 503 24.33 26.72 8.32
C PRO A 503 25.86 26.87 8.38
N PRO A 504 26.54 26.24 9.36
CA PRO A 504 27.99 26.30 9.46
C PRO A 504 28.68 25.78 8.19
N SER A 505 29.88 26.29 7.88
CA SER A 505 30.66 25.83 6.72
C SER A 505 31.33 24.47 6.94
N SER A 506 31.46 24.03 8.20
CA SER A 506 31.97 22.73 8.60
C SER A 506 31.31 22.31 9.92
N VAL A 507 30.93 21.03 10.01
CA VAL A 507 30.42 20.40 11.22
C VAL A 507 30.99 18.98 11.32
N PRO A 508 31.16 18.42 12.54
CA PRO A 508 31.46 16.99 12.68
C PRO A 508 30.29 16.16 12.13
N ALA A 509 30.56 14.98 11.59
CA ALA A 509 29.52 14.09 11.04
C ALA A 509 28.43 13.76 12.08
N HIS A 510 28.82 13.67 13.35
CA HIS A 510 27.95 13.43 14.50
C HIS A 510 26.82 14.47 14.64
N ALA A 511 27.09 15.74 14.29
CA ALA A 511 26.08 16.80 14.34
C ALA A 511 24.92 16.55 13.36
N LEU A 512 25.13 15.74 12.31
CA LEU A 512 24.06 15.34 11.41
C LEU A 512 23.19 14.25 12.06
N GLY A 513 23.80 13.23 12.67
CA GLY A 513 23.07 12.17 13.38
C GLY A 513 22.30 12.71 14.60
N ASP A 514 22.89 13.67 15.32
CA ASP A 514 22.26 14.34 16.47
C ASP A 514 20.97 15.08 16.12
N LEU A 515 20.81 15.50 14.85
CA LEU A 515 19.56 16.06 14.35
C LEU A 515 18.62 14.96 13.84
N LEU A 516 19.17 13.97 13.13
CA LEU A 516 18.41 12.89 12.53
C LEU A 516 17.72 11.99 13.55
N LEU A 517 18.27 11.84 14.77
CA LEU A 517 17.65 11.03 15.83
C LEU A 517 16.22 11.50 16.16
N HIS A 518 15.89 12.77 15.92
CA HIS A 518 14.54 13.33 16.09
C HIS A 518 13.60 12.95 14.95
N ALA A 519 14.12 12.72 13.74
CA ALA A 519 13.34 12.25 12.59
C ALA A 519 13.20 10.73 12.56
N PHE A 520 14.22 10.00 13.00
CA PHE A 520 14.31 8.55 12.86
C PHE A 520 14.58 7.83 14.19
N PRO A 521 13.77 8.06 15.24
CA PRO A 521 13.98 7.45 16.55
C PRO A 521 13.91 5.92 16.54
N ASP A 522 13.12 5.34 15.64
CA ASP A 522 12.99 3.91 15.39
C ASP A 522 14.18 3.30 14.61
N ARG A 523 14.99 4.14 13.97
CA ARG A 523 16.15 3.75 13.14
C ARG A 523 17.48 4.26 13.69
N ILE A 524 17.50 4.61 14.97
CA ILE A 524 18.74 4.67 15.74
C ILE A 524 19.27 3.25 15.84
N ALA A 525 20.55 3.07 15.57
CA ALA A 525 21.18 1.77 15.44
C ALA A 525 22.50 1.74 16.21
N HIS A 526 22.80 0.58 16.78
CA HIS A 526 24.07 0.32 17.44
C HIS A 526 24.78 -0.87 16.78
N GLN A 527 26.09 -0.77 16.66
CA GLN A 527 26.93 -1.81 16.05
C GLN A 527 26.78 -3.13 16.80
N HIS A 528 26.70 -4.24 16.04
CA HIS A 528 26.64 -5.57 16.60
C HIS A 528 28.01 -5.97 17.17
N PRO A 529 28.10 -6.51 18.40
CA PRO A 529 29.38 -6.79 19.05
C PRO A 529 30.32 -7.74 18.28
N SER A 530 29.75 -8.65 17.48
CA SER A 530 30.52 -9.67 16.74
C SER A 530 30.62 -9.41 15.23
N ASP A 531 29.95 -8.39 14.69
CA ASP A 531 29.99 -8.09 13.26
C ASP A 531 29.95 -6.56 13.06
N PRO A 532 31.08 -5.92 12.73
CA PRO A 532 31.16 -4.46 12.62
C PRO A 532 30.39 -3.88 11.43
N TYR A 533 29.94 -4.72 10.49
CA TYR A 533 29.07 -4.31 9.39
C TYR A 533 27.58 -4.39 9.76
N ARG A 534 27.23 -5.10 10.83
CA ARG A 534 25.84 -5.34 11.24
C ARG A 534 25.47 -4.43 12.39
N TYR A 535 24.24 -3.94 12.37
CA TYR A 535 23.69 -3.02 13.36
C TYR A 535 22.33 -3.52 13.82
N GLN A 536 22.03 -3.34 15.11
CA GLN A 536 20.70 -3.53 15.68
C GLN A 536 19.99 -2.18 15.78
N LEU A 537 18.77 -2.08 15.25
CA LEU A 537 17.94 -0.89 15.28
C LEU A 537 17.10 -0.83 16.56
N ALA A 538 16.69 0.38 16.95
CA ALA A 538 15.82 0.65 18.10
C ALA A 538 14.46 -0.03 18.01
N ASN A 539 13.96 -0.29 16.80
CA ASN A 539 12.76 -1.09 16.55
C ASN A 539 12.97 -2.62 16.67
N GLY A 540 14.22 -3.08 16.88
CA GLY A 540 14.61 -4.48 17.07
C GLY A 540 15.08 -5.19 15.80
N ARG A 541 14.97 -4.58 14.62
CA ARG A 541 15.45 -5.16 13.36
C ARG A 541 16.97 -5.08 13.26
N SER A 542 17.54 -5.83 12.34
CA SER A 542 18.96 -5.77 11.99
C SER A 542 19.15 -5.14 10.61
N ALA A 543 20.24 -4.37 10.47
CA ALA A 543 20.65 -3.79 9.21
C ALA A 543 22.15 -3.97 8.98
N LYS A 544 22.58 -3.96 7.72
CA LYS A 544 23.97 -4.18 7.32
C LYS A 544 24.47 -3.04 6.43
N LEU A 545 25.72 -2.64 6.66
CA LEU A 545 26.46 -1.68 5.83
C LEU A 545 26.86 -2.28 4.46
N PHE A 546 27.34 -1.42 3.56
CA PHE A 546 28.11 -1.85 2.40
C PHE A 546 29.55 -2.23 2.80
N ASP A 547 30.21 -3.02 1.96
CA ASP A 547 31.59 -3.46 2.23
C ASP A 547 32.58 -2.29 2.20
N ASP A 548 32.28 -1.24 1.43
CA ASP A 548 33.06 0.00 1.28
C ASP A 548 32.44 1.20 2.03
N SER A 549 31.68 0.90 3.10
CA SER A 549 30.95 1.91 3.89
C SER A 549 31.85 3.01 4.47
N ALA A 550 31.42 4.26 4.30
CA ALA A 550 32.11 5.42 4.86
C ALA A 550 31.77 5.67 6.34
N VAL A 551 30.80 4.95 6.89
CA VAL A 551 30.42 4.98 8.32
C VAL A 551 30.84 3.70 9.06
N TYR A 552 31.73 2.92 8.46
CA TYR A 552 32.28 1.72 9.08
C TYR A 552 32.99 2.04 10.39
N GLY A 553 32.71 1.25 11.43
CA GLY A 553 33.33 1.37 12.75
C GLY A 553 32.67 2.38 13.69
N GLU A 554 31.69 3.15 13.24
CA GLU A 554 30.92 4.06 14.10
C GLU A 554 29.99 3.26 15.03
N PRO A 555 30.06 3.42 16.36
CA PRO A 555 29.29 2.59 17.29
C PRO A 555 27.78 2.85 17.18
N TRP A 556 27.39 4.10 16.96
CA TRP A 556 26.00 4.53 16.86
C TRP A 556 25.73 5.23 15.53
N LEU A 557 24.64 4.85 14.88
CA LEU A 557 24.17 5.43 13.63
C LEU A 557 22.71 5.86 13.75
N VAL A 558 22.33 6.93 13.05
CA VAL A 558 20.94 7.17 12.65
C VAL A 558 20.81 6.89 11.17
N ILE A 559 19.88 6.01 10.82
CA ILE A 559 19.69 5.56 9.45
C ILE A 559 18.47 6.25 8.84
N SER A 560 18.68 7.11 7.85
CA SER A 560 17.60 7.82 7.16
C SER A 560 17.01 7.01 6.00
N GLU A 561 17.81 6.18 5.34
CA GLU A 561 17.40 5.37 4.20
C GLU A 561 17.92 3.93 4.31
N LEU A 562 17.03 2.97 4.09
CA LEU A 562 17.25 1.52 4.16
C LEU A 562 16.56 0.86 2.97
N ARG A 563 17.09 -0.28 2.54
CA ARG A 563 16.41 -1.19 1.63
C ARG A 563 16.17 -2.50 2.35
N ASP A 564 14.95 -3.02 2.29
CA ASP A 564 14.70 -4.35 2.84
C ASP A 564 15.37 -5.43 1.98
N ASP A 565 16.13 -6.31 2.63
CA ASP A 565 16.69 -7.52 2.02
C ASP A 565 16.26 -8.72 2.92
N PRO A 566 16.10 -9.96 2.42
CA PRO A 566 15.46 -11.08 3.14
C PRO A 566 16.08 -11.51 4.49
N ARG A 567 17.22 -10.96 4.90
CA ARG A 567 17.90 -11.28 6.18
C ARG A 567 18.11 -10.04 7.03
N ASP A 568 18.92 -9.10 6.53
CA ASP A 568 19.23 -7.84 7.17
C ASP A 568 18.94 -6.72 6.18
N ALA A 569 18.27 -5.65 6.61
CA ALA A 569 18.05 -4.49 5.75
C ALA A 569 19.39 -3.86 5.35
N ARG A 570 19.54 -3.40 4.11
CA ARG A 570 20.75 -2.69 3.65
C ARG A 570 20.68 -1.22 4.03
N ILE A 571 21.68 -0.72 4.74
CA ILE A 571 21.84 0.70 5.05
C ILE A 571 22.21 1.44 3.77
N LEU A 572 21.34 2.34 3.30
CA LEU A 572 21.57 3.15 2.11
C LEU A 572 22.08 4.54 2.45
N ARG A 573 21.59 5.13 3.57
CA ARG A 573 22.06 6.42 4.07
C ARG A 573 22.02 6.48 5.59
N ALA A 574 23.14 6.87 6.20
CA ALA A 574 23.27 7.04 7.64
C ALA A 574 24.19 8.21 8.00
N ALA A 575 24.11 8.62 9.26
CA ALA A 575 25.10 9.48 9.90
C ALA A 575 25.43 8.94 11.30
N PRO A 576 26.68 9.07 11.76
CA PRO A 576 27.00 8.78 13.16
C PRO A 576 26.31 9.77 14.09
N LEU A 577 26.08 9.38 15.34
CA LEU A 577 25.51 10.24 16.39
C LEU A 577 26.32 10.12 17.68
N ASP A 578 26.28 11.15 18.51
CA ASP A 578 26.97 11.17 19.80
C ASP A 578 26.13 10.48 20.89
N GLU A 579 26.64 9.42 21.52
CA GLU A 579 25.93 8.70 22.60
C GLU A 579 25.56 9.66 23.76
N THR A 580 26.40 10.64 24.07
CA THR A 580 26.13 11.62 25.14
C THR A 580 24.96 12.52 24.79
N ARG A 581 24.78 12.86 23.50
CA ARG A 581 23.58 13.56 23.01
C ARG A 581 22.36 12.68 23.17
N LEU A 582 22.46 11.42 22.73
CA LEU A 582 21.38 10.44 22.80
C LEU A 582 20.88 10.23 24.25
N GLN A 583 21.79 10.05 25.19
CA GLN A 583 21.49 9.90 26.62
C GLN A 583 20.83 11.15 27.22
N ARG A 584 21.26 12.35 26.80
CA ARG A 584 20.69 13.62 27.26
C ARG A 584 19.25 13.84 26.76
N GLU A 585 18.99 13.52 25.50
CA GLU A 585 17.69 13.78 24.88
C GLU A 585 16.66 12.69 25.15
N PHE A 586 17.09 11.42 25.25
CA PHE A 586 16.20 10.29 25.50
C PHE A 586 16.61 9.46 26.73
N PRO A 587 16.78 10.08 27.92
CA PRO A 587 17.28 9.36 29.11
C PRO A 587 16.36 8.22 29.53
N ARG A 588 15.04 8.37 29.33
CA ARG A 588 14.03 7.36 29.70
C ARG A 588 14.05 6.11 28.82
N ARG A 589 14.74 6.16 27.66
CA ARG A 589 14.87 5.00 26.76
C ARG A 589 16.06 4.13 27.08
N PHE A 590 16.98 4.62 27.91
CA PHE A 590 18.04 3.82 28.50
C PHE A 590 17.50 3.12 29.74
N VAL A 591 17.32 1.80 29.64
CA VAL A 591 16.75 0.99 30.72
C VAL A 591 17.77 -0.05 31.15
N SER A 592 17.90 -0.25 32.45
CA SER A 592 18.59 -1.40 33.03
C SER A 592 17.57 -2.29 33.71
N GLU A 593 17.41 -3.51 33.20
CA GLU A 593 16.42 -4.45 33.69
C GLU A 593 16.99 -5.87 33.82
N ASP A 594 16.51 -6.57 34.84
CA ASP A 594 16.79 -7.99 35.04
C ASP A 594 15.80 -8.78 34.20
N ARG A 595 16.28 -9.42 33.14
CA ARG A 595 15.46 -10.26 32.26
C ARG A 595 15.76 -11.72 32.50
N VAL A 596 14.73 -12.52 32.29
CA VAL A 596 14.87 -13.96 32.12
C VAL A 596 14.69 -14.17 30.62
N ILE A 597 15.73 -14.69 29.97
CA ILE A 597 15.78 -14.89 28.52
C ILE A 597 15.95 -16.38 28.21
N TRP A 598 15.57 -16.76 27.00
CA TRP A 598 15.98 -18.04 26.43
C TRP A 598 17.37 -17.90 25.80
N ASP A 599 18.33 -18.67 26.29
CA ASP A 599 19.64 -18.81 25.66
C ASP A 599 19.56 -19.93 24.61
N ALA A 600 19.61 -19.55 23.33
CA ALA A 600 19.53 -20.49 22.23
C ALA A 600 20.75 -21.43 22.13
N GLY A 601 21.93 -20.98 22.55
CA GLY A 601 23.15 -21.78 22.55
C GLY A 601 23.15 -22.84 23.66
N ALA A 602 22.75 -22.43 24.86
CA ALA A 602 22.61 -23.33 26.01
C ALA A 602 21.29 -24.13 26.00
N ARG A 603 20.33 -23.74 25.15
CA ARG A 603 18.94 -24.25 25.13
C ARG A 603 18.31 -24.28 26.52
N ALA A 604 18.49 -23.20 27.27
CA ALA A 604 18.03 -23.10 28.65
C ALA A 604 17.57 -21.67 28.97
N ILE A 605 16.81 -21.55 30.06
CA ILE A 605 16.51 -20.26 30.64
C ILE A 605 17.79 -19.69 31.29
N ALA A 606 18.15 -18.46 30.94
CA ALA A 606 19.20 -17.69 31.58
C ALA A 606 18.60 -16.42 32.20
N ALA A 607 19.16 -15.96 33.32
CA ALA A 607 18.88 -14.62 33.80
C ALA A 607 20.04 -13.71 33.45
N VAL A 608 19.70 -12.54 32.94
CA VAL A 608 20.66 -11.52 32.53
C VAL A 608 20.22 -10.16 33.06
N ARG A 609 21.17 -9.35 33.48
CA ARG A 609 20.97 -7.91 33.64
C ARG A 609 21.40 -7.26 32.33
N GLU A 610 20.45 -6.66 31.65
CA GLU A 610 20.70 -5.97 30.40
C GLU A 610 20.63 -4.46 30.58
N ARG A 611 21.60 -3.75 30.00
CA ARG A 611 21.48 -2.31 29.72
C ARG A 611 21.05 -2.17 28.27
N ARG A 612 19.91 -1.53 28.04
CA ARG A 612 19.29 -1.39 26.71
C ARG A 612 19.01 0.06 26.37
N TYR A 613 19.00 0.36 25.07
CA TYR A 613 18.33 1.52 24.51
C TYR A 613 17.17 1.03 23.64
N ASP A 614 15.93 1.28 24.03
CA ASP A 614 14.76 0.61 23.42
C ASP A 614 15.01 -0.91 23.28
N ARG A 615 14.99 -1.44 22.05
CA ARG A 615 15.26 -2.86 21.78
C ARG A 615 16.73 -3.20 21.58
N ILE A 616 17.63 -2.23 21.54
CA ILE A 616 19.08 -2.43 21.39
C ILE A 616 19.68 -2.89 22.72
N VAL A 617 20.37 -4.03 22.73
CA VAL A 617 21.12 -4.50 23.89
C VAL A 617 22.54 -3.95 23.84
N LEU A 618 22.92 -3.15 24.83
CA LEU A 618 24.25 -2.50 24.91
C LEU A 618 25.23 -3.28 25.79
N ASP A 619 24.74 -3.86 26.88
CA ASP A 619 25.50 -4.71 27.79
C ASP A 619 24.57 -5.79 28.32
N SER A 620 25.06 -7.02 28.48
CA SER A 620 24.31 -8.14 29.05
C SER A 620 25.22 -8.95 29.95
N ARG A 621 24.83 -9.08 31.23
CA ARG A 621 25.62 -9.81 32.24
C ARG A 621 24.78 -10.90 32.88
N PRO A 622 25.32 -12.12 33.04
CA PRO A 622 24.59 -13.20 33.69
C PRO A 622 24.27 -12.87 35.15
N LEU A 623 23.07 -13.24 35.59
CA LEU A 623 22.60 -13.15 36.96
C LEU A 623 22.52 -14.56 37.56
N ALA A 624 22.97 -14.70 38.81
CA ALA A 624 23.04 -16.00 39.49
C ALA A 624 21.67 -16.59 39.85
N LYS A 625 20.63 -15.76 40.00
CA LYS A 625 19.28 -16.19 40.39
C LYS A 625 18.21 -15.49 39.53
N PRO A 626 17.61 -16.21 38.57
CA PRO A 626 16.47 -15.73 37.80
C PRO A 626 15.23 -15.50 38.69
N ASP A 627 14.44 -14.45 38.41
CA ASP A 627 13.11 -14.27 39.02
C ASP A 627 12.13 -15.32 38.45
N PRO A 628 11.62 -16.27 39.26
CA PRO A 628 10.70 -17.32 38.79
C PRO A 628 9.41 -16.78 38.16
N ALA A 629 8.98 -15.56 38.51
CA ALA A 629 7.79 -14.94 37.94
C ALA A 629 7.93 -14.67 36.43
N ARG A 630 9.17 -14.51 35.93
CA ARG A 630 9.48 -14.15 34.54
C ARG A 630 9.79 -15.37 33.65
N TYR A 631 9.67 -16.59 34.15
CA TYR A 631 10.03 -17.80 33.39
C TYR A 631 9.06 -18.05 32.24
N ALA A 632 7.76 -17.79 32.47
CA ALA A 632 6.75 -17.93 31.44
C ALA A 632 7.03 -16.99 30.26
N ASP A 633 7.48 -15.75 30.52
CA ASP A 633 7.89 -14.79 29.48
C ASP A 633 9.04 -15.35 28.63
N ALA A 634 10.07 -15.85 29.30
CA ALA A 634 11.26 -16.41 28.64
C ALA A 634 10.93 -17.64 27.78
N LEU A 635 10.03 -18.51 28.25
CA LEU A 635 9.58 -19.69 27.51
C LEU A 635 8.69 -19.30 26.32
N VAL A 636 7.85 -18.26 26.44
CA VAL A 636 7.11 -17.72 25.30
C VAL A 636 8.07 -17.16 24.24
N ASP A 637 9.10 -16.41 24.65
CA ASP A 637 10.13 -15.91 23.75
C ASP A 637 10.92 -17.06 23.09
N ALA A 638 11.15 -18.17 23.80
CA ALA A 638 11.74 -19.38 23.23
C ALA A 638 10.89 -19.96 22.09
N VAL A 639 9.55 -20.01 22.26
CA VAL A 639 8.64 -20.51 21.21
C VAL A 639 8.61 -19.56 20.02
N ARG A 640 8.69 -18.24 20.23
CA ARG A 640 8.81 -17.27 19.12
C ARG A 640 10.06 -17.51 18.27
N GLN A 641 11.17 -17.88 18.90
CA GLN A 641 12.44 -18.13 18.21
C GLN A 641 12.51 -19.52 17.56
N LEU A 642 12.04 -20.55 18.26
CA LEU A 642 12.12 -21.93 17.80
C LEU A 642 10.98 -22.31 16.84
N GLY A 643 9.91 -21.50 16.81
CA GLY A 643 8.69 -21.79 16.06
C GLY A 643 7.72 -22.66 16.84
N LEU A 644 6.48 -22.77 16.34
CA LEU A 644 5.42 -23.53 16.99
C LEU A 644 5.72 -25.03 17.05
N ASP A 645 6.57 -25.56 16.17
CA ASP A 645 6.99 -26.97 16.17
C ASP A 645 7.77 -27.38 17.42
N ALA A 646 8.26 -26.41 18.20
CA ALA A 646 8.87 -26.67 19.50
C ALA A 646 7.86 -27.09 20.59
N LEU A 647 6.56 -26.94 20.34
CA LEU A 647 5.48 -27.34 21.24
C LEU A 647 5.08 -28.81 21.05
N PRO A 648 4.46 -29.45 22.06
CA PRO A 648 4.15 -30.88 22.03
C PRO A 648 2.93 -31.21 21.13
N TRP A 649 3.09 -31.02 19.81
CA TRP A 649 2.06 -31.31 18.82
C TRP A 649 1.83 -32.82 18.63
N THR A 650 0.64 -33.27 18.99
CA THR A 650 0.13 -34.60 18.62
C THR A 650 -0.59 -34.55 17.28
N GLU A 651 -0.75 -35.70 16.62
CA GLU A 651 -1.54 -35.79 15.39
C GLU A 651 -2.99 -35.33 15.60
N GLY A 652 -3.58 -35.62 16.76
CA GLY A 652 -4.92 -35.16 17.11
C GLY A 652 -5.04 -33.63 17.19
N LEU A 653 -4.03 -32.95 17.75
CA LEU A 653 -4.01 -31.48 17.83
C LEU A 653 -3.76 -30.84 16.47
N ARG A 654 -2.91 -31.45 15.62
CA ARG A 654 -2.71 -31.02 14.23
C ARG A 654 -4.01 -31.13 13.42
N GLN A 655 -4.73 -32.26 13.53
CA GLN A 655 -6.03 -32.44 12.89
C GLN A 655 -7.07 -31.45 13.41
N TRP A 656 -7.12 -31.20 14.73
CA TRP A 656 -8.01 -30.19 15.29
C TRP A 656 -7.72 -28.79 14.74
N ARG A 657 -6.45 -28.39 14.70
CA ARG A 657 -6.02 -27.11 14.11
C ARG A 657 -6.41 -27.02 12.64
N ALA A 658 -6.18 -28.07 11.86
CA ALA A 658 -6.52 -28.12 10.44
C ALA A 658 -8.03 -27.95 10.22
N ARG A 659 -8.88 -28.60 11.02
CA ARG A 659 -10.34 -28.45 10.97
C ARG A 659 -10.79 -27.00 11.13
N VAL A 660 -10.26 -26.30 12.14
CA VAL A 660 -10.60 -24.90 12.41
C VAL A 660 -10.15 -24.00 11.25
N ARG A 661 -8.92 -24.18 10.76
CA ARG A 661 -8.39 -23.38 9.64
C ARG A 661 -9.18 -23.61 8.34
N CYS A 662 -9.50 -24.86 8.02
CA CYS A 662 -10.33 -25.17 6.84
C CYS A 662 -11.72 -24.55 6.94
N LEU A 663 -12.37 -24.64 8.12
CA LEU A 663 -13.70 -24.05 8.32
C LEU A 663 -13.67 -22.53 8.16
N ARG A 664 -12.63 -21.86 8.69
CA ARG A 664 -12.45 -20.41 8.55
C ARG A 664 -12.28 -19.97 7.08
N GLU A 665 -11.60 -20.78 6.27
CA GLU A 665 -11.41 -20.55 4.83
C GLU A 665 -12.71 -20.76 4.04
N TRP A 666 -13.43 -21.86 4.30
CA TRP A 666 -14.66 -22.21 3.58
C TRP A 666 -15.86 -21.34 3.96
N MET A 667 -15.81 -20.70 5.13
CA MET A 667 -16.86 -19.82 5.65
C MET A 667 -16.24 -18.54 6.24
N PRO A 668 -15.73 -17.62 5.40
CA PRO A 668 -15.04 -16.40 5.84
C PRO A 668 -15.91 -15.49 6.71
N GLU A 669 -17.25 -15.56 6.57
CA GLU A 669 -18.19 -14.82 7.41
C GLU A 669 -18.01 -15.14 8.91
N LEU A 670 -17.52 -16.34 9.24
CA LEU A 670 -17.28 -16.78 10.62
C LEU A 670 -16.03 -16.14 11.24
N ALA A 671 -15.21 -15.46 10.44
CA ALA A 671 -13.99 -14.79 10.91
C ALA A 671 -14.25 -13.40 11.53
N THR A 672 -15.50 -12.92 11.52
CA THR A 672 -15.88 -11.56 11.94
C THR A 672 -16.96 -11.57 13.03
N GLY A 673 -16.95 -10.56 13.90
CA GLY A 673 -17.94 -10.39 14.99
C GLY A 673 -17.43 -10.78 16.39
N GLU A 674 -18.30 -10.61 17.39
CA GLU A 674 -18.00 -10.80 18.82
C GLU A 674 -17.69 -12.28 19.19
N HIS A 675 -18.19 -13.22 18.39
CA HIS A 675 -17.94 -14.66 18.52
C HIS A 675 -17.25 -15.23 17.27
N ALA A 676 -16.23 -14.54 16.75
CA ALA A 676 -15.48 -15.00 15.59
C ALA A 676 -14.72 -16.31 15.88
N LEU A 677 -14.66 -17.20 14.89
CA LEU A 677 -13.82 -18.40 14.93
C LEU A 677 -12.34 -17.97 14.96
N PRO A 678 -11.48 -18.46 15.87
CA PRO A 678 -10.12 -17.93 16.04
C PRO A 678 -9.22 -18.19 14.82
N ASP A 679 -8.25 -17.31 14.60
CA ASP A 679 -7.18 -17.57 13.64
C ASP A 679 -6.10 -18.46 14.27
N LEU A 680 -5.99 -19.70 13.77
CA LEU A 680 -4.98 -20.66 14.19
C LEU A 680 -3.88 -20.84 13.14
N SER A 681 -3.66 -19.87 12.26
CA SER A 681 -2.47 -19.78 11.41
C SER A 681 -1.19 -19.72 12.26
N ASP A 682 -0.02 -20.00 11.67
CA ASP A 682 1.25 -19.88 12.42
C ASP A 682 1.45 -18.43 12.88
N GLU A 683 1.14 -17.46 12.02
CA GLU A 683 1.19 -16.03 12.31
C GLU A 683 0.23 -15.65 13.45
N GLY A 684 -1.05 -16.08 13.39
CA GLY A 684 -2.05 -15.79 14.41
C GLY A 684 -1.70 -16.40 15.77
N LEU A 685 -1.20 -17.64 15.81
CA LEU A 685 -0.79 -18.31 17.05
C LEU A 685 0.46 -17.67 17.66
N LEU A 686 1.45 -17.30 16.84
CA LEU A 686 2.67 -16.62 17.29
C LEU A 686 2.39 -15.20 17.81
N ALA A 687 1.46 -14.48 17.18
CA ALA A 687 1.04 -13.15 17.60
C ALA A 687 0.35 -13.15 18.97
N THR A 688 -0.33 -14.24 19.33
CA THR A 688 -1.19 -14.34 20.52
C THR A 688 -0.61 -15.24 21.64
N LEU A 689 0.66 -15.63 21.58
CA LEU A 689 1.27 -16.53 22.58
C LEU A 689 1.12 -16.06 24.04
N ASP A 690 1.17 -14.74 24.27
CA ASP A 690 0.99 -14.16 25.60
C ASP A 690 -0.41 -14.42 26.19
N GLU A 691 -1.42 -14.63 25.34
CA GLU A 691 -2.81 -14.81 25.74
C GLU A 691 -3.11 -16.27 26.07
N TRP A 692 -2.75 -17.21 25.19
CA TRP A 692 -3.15 -18.61 25.33
C TRP A 692 -2.06 -19.52 25.90
N LEU A 693 -0.78 -19.29 25.57
CA LEU A 693 0.31 -20.18 25.96
C LEU A 693 0.98 -19.75 27.28
N LYS A 694 1.19 -18.45 27.48
CA LYS A 694 1.83 -17.92 28.70
C LYS A 694 1.16 -18.38 30.00
N PRO A 695 -0.19 -18.41 30.14
CA PRO A 695 -0.81 -18.85 31.38
C PRO A 695 -0.46 -20.29 31.75
N VAL A 696 -0.35 -21.19 30.77
CA VAL A 696 -0.01 -22.60 31.00
C VAL A 696 1.49 -22.85 31.20
N LEU A 697 2.33 -21.88 30.85
CA LEU A 697 3.77 -21.91 31.12
C LEU A 697 4.15 -21.37 32.51
N ARG A 698 3.20 -20.80 33.27
CA ARG A 698 3.47 -20.29 34.63
C ARG A 698 3.99 -21.40 35.55
N GLY A 699 5.09 -21.13 36.23
CA GLY A 699 5.76 -22.09 37.13
C GLY A 699 6.61 -23.16 36.41
N LYS A 700 6.62 -23.20 35.07
CA LYS A 700 7.50 -24.10 34.31
C LYS A 700 8.86 -23.45 34.06
N THR A 701 9.91 -24.28 34.02
CA THR A 701 11.31 -23.84 33.86
C THR A 701 11.94 -24.27 32.53
N ARG A 702 11.24 -25.10 31.76
CA ARG A 702 11.67 -25.67 30.47
C ARG A 702 10.45 -25.98 29.61
N LEU A 703 10.57 -25.86 28.29
CA LEU A 703 9.44 -26.01 27.36
C LEU A 703 8.82 -27.42 27.40
N ASP A 704 9.66 -28.44 27.49
CA ASP A 704 9.25 -29.85 27.60
C ASP A 704 8.63 -30.22 28.97
N ALA A 705 8.56 -29.30 29.93
CA ALA A 705 7.69 -29.46 31.10
C ALA A 705 6.22 -29.17 30.78
N LEU A 706 5.91 -28.61 29.60
CA LEU A 706 4.54 -28.52 29.08
C LEU A 706 4.16 -29.87 28.46
N ASP A 707 3.23 -30.58 29.09
CA ASP A 707 2.71 -31.84 28.57
C ASP A 707 1.68 -31.61 27.45
N GLU A 708 1.41 -32.68 26.69
CA GLU A 708 0.48 -32.69 25.56
C GLU A 708 -0.97 -32.31 25.95
N ALA A 709 -1.38 -32.64 27.17
CA ALA A 709 -2.74 -32.39 27.66
C ALA A 709 -2.95 -30.90 27.96
N ALA A 710 -2.06 -30.31 28.75
CA ALA A 710 -2.08 -28.88 29.09
C ALA A 710 -1.91 -28.01 27.84
N PHE A 711 -1.04 -28.42 26.90
CA PHE A 711 -0.91 -27.75 25.61
C PHE A 711 -2.20 -27.82 24.80
N GLY A 712 -2.80 -29.02 24.69
CA GLY A 712 -4.05 -29.22 23.97
C GLY A 712 -5.22 -28.39 24.52
N ASP A 713 -5.31 -28.26 25.83
CA ASP A 713 -6.37 -27.47 26.48
C ASP A 713 -6.17 -25.97 26.28
N ALA A 714 -4.93 -25.49 26.36
CA ALA A 714 -4.58 -24.11 26.04
C ALA A 714 -4.94 -23.77 24.59
N LEU A 715 -4.53 -24.60 23.63
CA LEU A 715 -4.83 -24.38 22.22
C LEU A 715 -6.33 -24.38 21.95
N ARG A 716 -7.08 -25.30 22.57
CA ARG A 716 -8.55 -25.36 22.44
C ARG A 716 -9.26 -24.19 23.12
N SER A 717 -8.66 -23.53 24.12
CA SER A 717 -9.25 -22.35 24.79
C SER A 717 -9.42 -21.13 23.89
N LEU A 718 -8.68 -21.06 22.77
CA LEU A 718 -8.88 -20.03 21.74
C LEU A 718 -10.24 -20.13 21.05
N ALA A 719 -10.84 -21.33 21.01
CA ALA A 719 -12.21 -21.53 20.52
C ALA A 719 -13.17 -21.60 21.71
N ASP A 720 -14.16 -20.70 21.73
CA ASP A 720 -15.19 -20.72 22.75
C ASP A 720 -15.99 -22.03 22.75
N TRP A 721 -16.74 -22.26 23.82
CA TRP A 721 -17.49 -23.51 23.97
C TRP A 721 -18.52 -23.74 22.85
N SER A 722 -19.12 -22.66 22.32
CA SER A 722 -20.08 -22.74 21.22
C SER A 722 -19.40 -23.25 19.94
N TRP A 723 -18.18 -22.78 19.66
CA TRP A 723 -17.40 -23.22 18.51
C TRP A 723 -16.94 -24.66 18.65
N ARG A 724 -16.55 -25.09 19.85
CA ARG A 724 -16.18 -26.50 20.08
C ARG A 724 -17.31 -27.46 19.72
N GLN A 725 -18.57 -27.09 20.01
CA GLN A 725 -19.73 -27.89 19.60
C GLN A 725 -20.00 -27.80 18.09
N LYS A 726 -19.96 -26.59 17.53
CA LYS A 726 -20.19 -26.39 16.09
C LYS A 726 -19.16 -27.11 15.23
N LEU A 727 -17.89 -27.18 15.65
CA LEU A 727 -16.83 -27.90 14.94
C LEU A 727 -17.15 -29.39 14.80
N GLU A 728 -17.78 -30.01 15.80
CA GLU A 728 -18.17 -31.43 15.72
C GLU A 728 -19.30 -31.67 14.70
N THR A 729 -20.09 -30.65 14.36
CA THR A 729 -21.16 -30.75 13.36
C THR A 729 -20.68 -30.31 11.97
N LEU A 730 -20.00 -29.17 11.88
CA LEU A 730 -19.59 -28.54 10.63
C LEU A 730 -18.38 -29.23 10.00
N VAL A 731 -17.43 -29.67 10.83
CA VAL A 731 -16.18 -30.31 10.39
C VAL A 731 -15.89 -31.52 11.27
N PRO A 732 -16.70 -32.58 11.20
CA PRO A 732 -16.59 -33.71 12.12
C PRO A 732 -15.26 -34.47 11.96
N THR A 733 -14.81 -35.15 13.02
CA THR A 733 -13.63 -36.02 12.97
C THR A 733 -13.90 -37.35 12.26
N ARG A 734 -15.16 -37.81 12.29
CA ARG A 734 -15.61 -39.05 11.68
C ARG A 734 -16.99 -38.87 11.06
N ILE A 735 -17.29 -39.65 10.05
CA ILE A 735 -18.63 -39.73 9.45
C ILE A 735 -19.11 -41.17 9.41
N ALA A 736 -20.41 -41.36 9.68
CA ALA A 736 -21.07 -42.64 9.48
C ALA A 736 -21.18 -42.94 7.98
N VAL A 737 -20.78 -44.14 7.59
CA VAL A 737 -20.94 -44.64 6.22
C VAL A 737 -22.06 -45.68 6.16
N PRO A 738 -22.68 -45.94 4.99
CA PRO A 738 -23.84 -46.83 4.88
C PRO A 738 -23.69 -48.24 5.48
N SER A 739 -22.45 -48.73 5.61
CA SER A 739 -22.15 -50.00 6.30
C SER A 739 -22.45 -50.00 7.81
N GLY A 740 -22.81 -48.84 8.39
CA GLY A 740 -22.97 -48.61 9.83
C GLY A 740 -21.65 -48.41 10.57
N GLN A 741 -20.52 -48.32 9.85
CA GLN A 741 -19.21 -47.99 10.44
C GLN A 741 -18.98 -46.48 10.46
N GLU A 742 -18.09 -46.03 11.34
CA GLU A 742 -17.58 -44.66 11.33
C GLU A 742 -16.17 -44.59 10.75
N ARG A 743 -15.97 -43.69 9.79
CA ARG A 743 -14.69 -43.50 9.10
C ARG A 743 -14.14 -42.11 9.39
N ALA A 744 -12.85 -42.05 9.69
CA ALA A 744 -12.15 -40.82 10.02
C ALA A 744 -12.04 -39.93 8.76
N ILE A 745 -12.19 -38.62 8.97
CA ILE A 745 -11.93 -37.61 7.95
C ILE A 745 -10.57 -37.00 8.27
N HIS A 746 -9.69 -36.95 7.27
CA HIS A 746 -8.39 -36.32 7.37
C HIS A 746 -8.43 -34.94 6.73
N TYR A 747 -8.14 -33.91 7.52
CA TYR A 747 -8.06 -32.53 7.08
C TYR A 747 -6.61 -32.16 6.78
N ARG A 748 -6.39 -31.38 5.72
CA ARG A 748 -5.07 -30.86 5.33
C ARG A 748 -5.19 -29.37 5.03
N PHE A 749 -4.15 -28.63 5.38
CA PHE A 749 -4.06 -27.19 5.13
C PHE A 749 -2.60 -26.87 4.80
N GLU A 750 -2.27 -26.69 3.52
CA GLU A 750 -0.93 -26.29 3.07
C GLU A 750 -0.93 -24.79 2.70
N ALA A 751 -0.09 -24.00 3.39
CA ALA A 751 -0.09 -22.54 3.28
C ALA A 751 0.76 -21.99 2.12
N GLU A 752 1.43 -22.85 1.33
CA GLU A 752 2.45 -22.41 0.35
C GLU A 752 1.96 -22.31 -1.11
N HIS A 753 0.67 -22.47 -1.38
CA HIS A 753 0.16 -22.22 -2.74
C HIS A 753 0.06 -20.71 -2.99
N HIS A 754 1.02 -20.17 -3.73
CA HIS A 754 1.07 -18.78 -4.23
C HIS A 754 -0.01 -18.45 -5.28
N ASP A 755 -1.00 -19.32 -5.47
CA ASP A 755 -2.11 -19.11 -6.40
C ASP A 755 -3.39 -18.80 -5.61
N PRO A 756 -3.90 -17.55 -5.64
CA PRO A 756 -5.13 -17.16 -4.96
C PRO A 756 -6.40 -17.84 -5.53
N HIS A 757 -6.26 -18.74 -6.51
CA HIS A 757 -7.35 -19.56 -7.06
C HIS A 757 -7.37 -21.00 -6.53
N VAL A 758 -6.42 -21.41 -5.68
CA VAL A 758 -6.39 -22.74 -5.06
C VAL A 758 -6.75 -22.62 -3.58
N GLY A 759 -8.01 -22.87 -3.23
CA GLY A 759 -8.48 -22.88 -1.84
C GLY A 759 -7.94 -24.05 -1.02
N ALA A 760 -8.26 -24.11 0.28
CA ALA A 760 -7.84 -25.19 1.17
C ALA A 760 -8.12 -26.59 0.59
N ASP A 761 -7.17 -27.51 0.76
CA ASP A 761 -7.27 -28.88 0.25
C ASP A 761 -8.57 -29.55 0.70
N PRO A 762 -9.28 -30.23 -0.22
CA PRO A 762 -10.53 -30.88 0.11
C PRO A 762 -10.30 -32.06 1.07
N PRO A 763 -11.07 -32.16 2.16
CA PRO A 763 -10.87 -33.15 3.22
C PRO A 763 -11.06 -34.57 2.69
N VAL A 764 -10.23 -35.51 3.19
CA VAL A 764 -10.13 -36.86 2.65
C VAL A 764 -10.86 -37.86 3.53
N LEU A 765 -11.73 -38.67 2.92
CA LEU A 765 -12.37 -39.84 3.52
C LEU A 765 -11.82 -41.11 2.88
N ALA A 766 -10.93 -41.81 3.59
CA ALA A 766 -10.44 -43.11 3.18
C ALA A 766 -11.42 -44.21 3.63
N VAL A 767 -12.07 -44.86 2.66
CA VAL A 767 -13.17 -45.80 2.93
C VAL A 767 -13.17 -46.94 1.94
N LYS A 768 -13.45 -48.17 2.42
CA LYS A 768 -13.56 -49.32 1.53
C LYS A 768 -14.78 -49.16 0.63
N LEU A 769 -14.62 -49.41 -0.66
CA LEU A 769 -15.66 -49.21 -1.67
C LEU A 769 -17.00 -49.89 -1.30
N GLN A 770 -16.92 -51.13 -0.80
CA GLN A 770 -18.08 -51.93 -0.37
C GLN A 770 -18.89 -51.35 0.79
N GLU A 771 -18.35 -50.38 1.52
CA GLU A 771 -19.04 -49.71 2.62
C GLU A 771 -19.88 -48.51 2.17
N LEU A 772 -19.73 -48.10 0.91
CA LEU A 772 -20.47 -46.99 0.31
C LEU A 772 -21.61 -47.44 -0.61
N PHE A 773 -21.85 -48.75 -0.78
CA PHE A 773 -23.01 -49.22 -1.56
C PHE A 773 -24.32 -48.65 -0.99
N GLY A 774 -25.24 -48.28 -1.87
CA GLY A 774 -26.46 -47.57 -1.48
C GLY A 774 -26.30 -46.05 -1.31
N LEU A 775 -25.06 -45.51 -1.30
CA LEU A 775 -24.83 -44.06 -1.21
C LEU A 775 -24.76 -43.44 -2.61
N ALA A 776 -25.76 -42.62 -2.92
CA ALA A 776 -25.87 -42.01 -4.23
C ALA A 776 -24.95 -40.80 -4.42
N GLU A 777 -24.84 -39.95 -3.40
CA GLU A 777 -24.14 -38.67 -3.46
C GLU A 777 -22.87 -38.67 -2.61
N THR A 778 -21.87 -37.90 -3.04
CA THR A 778 -20.67 -37.67 -2.23
C THR A 778 -21.07 -36.97 -0.92
N PRO A 779 -20.67 -37.48 0.26
CA PRO A 779 -20.92 -36.78 1.52
C PRO A 779 -20.31 -35.38 1.52
N ARG A 780 -21.04 -34.43 2.09
CA ARG A 780 -20.63 -33.03 2.21
C ARG A 780 -20.61 -32.61 3.67
N ILE A 781 -19.65 -31.75 4.01
CA ILE A 781 -19.51 -31.12 5.33
C ILE A 781 -19.62 -29.60 5.19
N ALA A 782 -19.46 -28.87 6.29
CA ALA A 782 -19.60 -27.40 6.37
C ALA A 782 -20.94 -26.93 5.78
N ASP A 783 -22.04 -27.45 6.32
CA ASP A 783 -23.42 -27.19 5.87
C ASP A 783 -23.63 -27.44 4.36
N GLY A 784 -23.01 -28.50 3.84
CA GLY A 784 -23.17 -28.92 2.44
C GLY A 784 -22.25 -28.23 1.44
N ARG A 785 -21.45 -27.25 1.88
CA ARG A 785 -20.58 -26.46 0.99
C ARG A 785 -19.42 -27.29 0.44
N VAL A 786 -18.87 -28.21 1.22
CA VAL A 786 -17.60 -28.86 0.91
C VAL A 786 -17.79 -30.36 0.70
N PRO A 787 -17.59 -30.90 -0.53
CA PRO A 787 -17.60 -32.33 -0.77
C PRO A 787 -16.34 -33.01 -0.22
N LEU A 788 -16.48 -34.20 0.35
CA LEU A 788 -15.33 -35.01 0.75
C LEU A 788 -14.64 -35.62 -0.47
N THR A 789 -13.31 -35.63 -0.48
CA THR A 789 -12.52 -36.44 -1.40
C THR A 789 -12.52 -37.89 -0.94
N LEU A 790 -13.15 -38.77 -1.70
CA LEU A 790 -13.22 -40.19 -1.38
C LEU A 790 -11.98 -40.90 -1.90
N HIS A 791 -11.18 -41.45 -0.98
CA HIS A 791 -10.15 -42.42 -1.30
C HIS A 791 -10.78 -43.81 -1.19
N LEU A 792 -11.27 -44.32 -2.33
CA LEU A 792 -11.96 -45.60 -2.41
C LEU A 792 -10.94 -46.74 -2.30
N LEU A 793 -11.10 -47.58 -1.29
CA LEU A 793 -10.16 -48.65 -0.97
C LEU A 793 -10.72 -50.05 -1.28
N SER A 794 -9.83 -50.98 -1.58
CA SER A 794 -10.13 -52.40 -1.67
C SER A 794 -10.42 -53.01 -0.30
N PRO A 795 -10.92 -54.25 -0.21
CA PRO A 795 -11.11 -54.92 1.07
C PRO A 795 -9.84 -55.01 1.92
N ALA A 796 -8.67 -55.08 1.28
CA ALA A 796 -7.35 -55.09 1.90
C ALA A 796 -6.77 -53.69 2.17
N GLY A 797 -7.55 -52.62 1.96
CA GLY A 797 -7.13 -51.24 2.22
C GLY A 797 -6.24 -50.62 1.14
N ARG A 798 -6.12 -51.24 -0.05
CA ARG A 798 -5.33 -50.67 -1.15
C ARG A 798 -6.14 -49.62 -1.91
N PRO A 799 -5.53 -48.49 -2.34
CA PRO A 799 -6.22 -47.50 -3.16
C PRO A 799 -6.75 -48.10 -4.47
N LEU A 800 -8.00 -47.81 -4.80
CA LEU A 800 -8.64 -48.17 -6.06
C LEU A 800 -8.88 -46.94 -6.94
N GLN A 801 -9.47 -45.91 -6.35
CA GLN A 801 -9.85 -44.69 -7.06
C GLN A 801 -9.91 -43.52 -6.07
N VAL A 802 -9.59 -42.32 -6.54
CA VAL A 802 -9.86 -41.06 -5.85
C VAL A 802 -10.95 -40.31 -6.60
N THR A 803 -12.00 -39.85 -5.91
CA THR A 803 -13.09 -39.09 -6.53
C THR A 803 -13.77 -38.14 -5.56
N GLN A 804 -14.29 -37.01 -6.07
CA GLN A 804 -15.25 -36.13 -5.37
C GLN A 804 -16.66 -36.21 -5.97
N ASP A 805 -16.82 -36.96 -7.06
CA ASP A 805 -18.09 -37.24 -7.73
C ASP A 805 -18.38 -38.74 -7.63
N LEU A 806 -19.00 -39.14 -6.53
CA LEU A 806 -19.37 -40.53 -6.27
C LEU A 806 -20.42 -41.02 -7.26
N ARG A 807 -21.37 -40.16 -7.65
CA ARG A 807 -22.41 -40.47 -8.64
C ARG A 807 -21.79 -40.79 -9.99
N GLY A 808 -20.93 -39.91 -10.50
CA GLY A 808 -20.21 -40.14 -11.75
C GLY A 808 -19.29 -41.36 -11.70
N PHE A 809 -18.70 -41.65 -10.54
CA PHE A 809 -17.95 -42.89 -10.33
C PHE A 809 -18.83 -44.14 -10.49
N TRP A 810 -20.03 -44.17 -9.90
CA TRP A 810 -20.95 -45.30 -10.06
C TRP A 810 -21.41 -45.50 -11.51
N GLU A 811 -21.67 -44.41 -12.23
CA GLU A 811 -22.12 -44.45 -13.63
C GLU A 811 -21.02 -44.93 -14.60
N ARG A 812 -19.78 -44.47 -14.42
CA ARG A 812 -18.71 -44.63 -15.41
C ARG A 812 -17.53 -45.46 -14.91
N GLY A 813 -17.09 -45.25 -13.68
CA GLY A 813 -15.85 -45.84 -13.13
C GLY A 813 -16.02 -47.20 -12.46
N TYR A 814 -17.18 -47.48 -11.86
CA TYR A 814 -17.38 -48.69 -11.06
C TYR A 814 -17.29 -49.98 -11.86
N LEU A 815 -17.70 -49.99 -13.13
CA LEU A 815 -17.72 -51.19 -13.97
C LEU A 815 -16.34 -51.82 -14.13
N GLU A 816 -15.32 -51.00 -14.31
CA GLU A 816 -13.92 -51.44 -14.45
C GLU A 816 -13.38 -51.96 -13.12
N VAL A 817 -13.57 -51.20 -12.04
CA VAL A 817 -13.17 -51.58 -10.68
C VAL A 817 -13.85 -52.88 -10.27
N ARG A 818 -15.14 -53.06 -10.56
CA ARG A 818 -15.91 -54.27 -10.27
C ARG A 818 -15.30 -55.49 -10.97
N LYS A 819 -14.93 -55.38 -12.25
CA LYS A 819 -14.33 -56.49 -13.02
C LYS A 819 -13.01 -56.94 -12.41
N GLU A 820 -12.16 -56.00 -12.02
CA GLU A 820 -10.89 -56.30 -11.34
C GLU A 820 -11.11 -56.91 -9.95
N MET A 821 -12.02 -56.33 -9.16
CA MET A 821 -12.26 -56.75 -7.79
C MET A 821 -12.98 -58.11 -7.69
N LYS A 822 -13.87 -58.45 -8.63
CA LYS A 822 -14.47 -59.81 -8.73
C LYS A 822 -13.39 -60.89 -8.89
N GLY A 823 -12.32 -60.61 -9.62
CA GLY A 823 -11.18 -61.53 -9.80
C GLY A 823 -10.28 -61.62 -8.55
N ARG A 824 -9.90 -60.47 -7.97
CA ARG A 824 -8.96 -60.41 -6.83
C ARG A 824 -9.59 -60.74 -5.48
N TYR A 825 -10.87 -60.43 -5.29
CA TYR A 825 -11.60 -60.60 -4.01
C TYR A 825 -12.96 -61.27 -4.25
N PRO A 826 -13.02 -62.53 -4.70
CA PRO A 826 -14.27 -63.20 -5.09
C PRO A 826 -15.24 -63.44 -3.92
N ARG A 827 -14.77 -63.38 -2.67
CA ARG A 827 -15.58 -63.58 -1.45
C ARG A 827 -16.28 -62.30 -0.95
N HIS A 828 -16.04 -61.18 -1.61
CA HIS A 828 -16.65 -59.89 -1.28
C HIS A 828 -17.80 -59.57 -2.26
N PRO A 829 -18.84 -58.85 -1.80
CA PRO A 829 -19.96 -58.50 -2.66
C PRO A 829 -19.55 -57.41 -3.66
N TRP A 830 -19.68 -57.73 -4.95
CA TRP A 830 -19.44 -56.82 -6.08
C TRP A 830 -20.71 -56.77 -6.93
N PRO A 831 -21.77 -56.12 -6.44
CA PRO A 831 -23.10 -56.15 -7.05
C PRO A 831 -23.07 -55.58 -8.47
N ASP A 832 -24.00 -56.03 -9.31
CA ASP A 832 -24.12 -55.44 -10.62
C ASP A 832 -24.77 -54.05 -10.56
N ASP A 833 -25.66 -53.83 -9.59
CA ASP A 833 -26.23 -52.54 -9.21
C ASP A 833 -25.67 -52.07 -7.85
N PRO A 834 -24.73 -51.09 -7.81
CA PRO A 834 -24.20 -50.55 -6.56
C PRO A 834 -25.15 -49.59 -5.83
N TRP A 835 -26.23 -49.12 -6.48
CA TRP A 835 -27.14 -48.10 -5.95
C TRP A 835 -28.14 -48.65 -4.95
N THR A 836 -28.53 -49.92 -5.09
CA THR A 836 -29.51 -50.58 -4.21
C THR A 836 -28.88 -51.65 -3.31
N ALA A 837 -27.60 -51.95 -3.52
CA ALA A 837 -26.90 -52.97 -2.77
C ALA A 837 -26.69 -52.57 -1.30
N THR A 838 -26.90 -53.53 -0.40
CA THR A 838 -26.65 -53.34 1.04
C THR A 838 -25.14 -53.23 1.28
N ALA A 839 -24.68 -52.09 1.80
CA ALA A 839 -23.30 -51.89 2.22
C ALA A 839 -22.91 -52.86 3.34
N THR A 840 -21.66 -53.32 3.31
CA THR A 840 -21.13 -54.21 4.35
C THR A 840 -19.64 -54.03 4.57
N HIS A 841 -19.21 -54.13 5.81
CA HIS A 841 -17.79 -54.18 6.17
C HIS A 841 -17.22 -55.61 6.15
N ARG A 842 -18.07 -56.65 6.09
CA ARG A 842 -17.68 -58.07 6.24
C ARG A 842 -17.67 -58.82 4.90
N ALA A 843 -16.84 -59.85 4.80
CA ALA A 843 -16.93 -60.84 3.71
C ALA A 843 -18.17 -61.74 3.89
N LYS A 844 -18.68 -62.35 2.81
CA LYS A 844 -19.84 -63.28 2.91
C LYS A 844 -19.54 -64.44 3.88
N PRO A 845 -20.49 -64.85 4.74
CA PRO A 845 -20.35 -66.05 5.57
C PRO A 845 -20.20 -67.31 4.70
N ARG A 846 -19.45 -68.32 5.16
CA ARG A 846 -19.31 -69.61 4.45
C ARG A 846 -20.67 -70.32 4.40
N GLY A 847 -21.17 -70.60 3.18
CA GLY A 847 -22.30 -71.52 2.96
C GLY A 847 -23.55 -70.96 2.27
N THR A 848 -23.49 -69.78 1.63
CA THR A 848 -24.58 -69.23 0.78
C THR A 848 -24.12 -68.81 -0.60
#